data_AF-A0A1G5K442-F1
#
_entry.id   AF-A0A1G5K442-F1
#
_cell.length_a   1.000
_cell.length_b   1.000
_cell.length_c   1.000
_cell.angle_alpha   90.00
_cell.angle_beta   90.00
_cell.angle_gamma   90.00
#
_symmetry.space_group_name_H-M   'P 1'
#
loop_
_entity.id
_entity.type
_entity.pdbx_description
1 polymer ?
#
loop_
_entity_poly.entity_id
_entity_poly.type
_entity_poly.pdbx_seq_one_letter_code
_entity_poly.pdbx_strand_id
1 'polypeptide(L)'
;MSNAKILYTITDEAPMLATHSFLPIVQAFTAPAGISVETRDISLAGRIIANFSDVLPPNQQGKDDLAELGKLATTPEANIIKLPNISASVPQLKDAIAELQAKGYALPDFPENPQTDEEKATRARYAKVLGSAVNPVLREGNSDRRAPKAVKNYARKNPHSMGAWSADSKTHVSSMTGGDFYGSETSVVIPQATTFSIEFTDASGNKKTLREAKPLQAGEVLDSSVLSVTELKKFITEQVADAKAKNVLFSVHLKATMMKVSDPIIFGAVVDVFFASVFEKYADLFKELGINTKNGFGDVLDKIAGHPKEAEVLAAIDQAFQNGPAVAMVNSDKGITNLHVPSDVIVDASMPAMIRTSGQMWNKDGKGQDTKAIIPDRSYAGVYVATIDFCKKHGAFDPKTMGSVPNVGLMAQAAEEYGSHDKTFQIEADGTVQAIDGNGKVLLEQKVKKDDIFRMCQTKDAPIRDWVKLAVNRARLSDTPAVFWLDEQRAHDRNLIEKVNTYLKDHDTSGLDIRILDPIAATNFSLERIKDGKDTISVTGNVLRDYLTDLFPILELGTSAKMLSIVPLMNGGGLFETGAGGSAPKHVEQFIEEGYLRWDSLGEFLALGVSLEHLGQTQNNAKAAVLSETLDQANEKFLENDKSPARKVGQIDNRGSHFYLALYWAQALASQNTDAGLKQVFTPIAAALTENEAQINAELIGAQGSKQDIGGYYKPATDKTNQAMRPSATLNKVLAALA
;
A
#
# COMPACT_ATOMS: atom_id res chain seq x y z
N MET A 1 14.50 22.22 -28.21
CA MET A 1 14.09 20.96 -27.55
C MET A 1 12.98 21.32 -26.58
N SER A 2 11.87 20.58 -26.55
CA SER A 2 10.85 20.79 -25.52
C SER A 2 11.48 20.57 -24.14
N ASN A 3 11.22 21.46 -23.18
CA ASN A 3 11.69 21.28 -21.81
C ASN A 3 11.15 19.96 -21.25
N ALA A 4 12.00 19.18 -20.58
CA ALA A 4 11.58 17.97 -19.88
C ALA A 4 10.59 18.35 -18.77
N LYS A 5 9.59 17.52 -18.48
CA LYS A 5 8.54 17.84 -17.51
C LYS A 5 8.45 16.79 -16.42
N ILE A 6 8.30 17.23 -15.18
CA ILE A 6 7.89 16.42 -14.03
C ILE A 6 6.51 16.92 -13.58
N LEU A 7 5.57 16.01 -13.39
CA LEU A 7 4.29 16.31 -12.75
C LEU A 7 4.33 15.92 -11.28
N TYR A 8 4.14 16.90 -10.41
CA TYR A 8 4.13 16.74 -8.96
C TYR A 8 2.70 16.80 -8.44
N THR A 9 2.22 15.72 -7.81
CA THR A 9 0.84 15.68 -7.33
C THR A 9 0.66 16.55 -6.08
N ILE A 10 -0.35 17.43 -6.08
CA ILE A 10 -0.89 18.03 -4.85
C ILE A 10 -1.92 17.05 -4.28
N THR A 11 -1.74 16.67 -3.02
CA THR A 11 -2.57 15.67 -2.35
C THR A 11 -3.24 16.26 -1.12
N ASP A 12 -3.18 15.57 0.02
CA ASP A 12 -3.95 15.86 1.22
C ASP A 12 -3.03 15.92 2.44
N GLU A 13 -3.50 16.55 3.52
CA GLU A 13 -2.92 16.47 4.86
C GLU A 13 -1.40 16.74 4.92
N ALA A 14 -0.61 15.83 5.50
CA ALA A 14 0.80 16.09 5.79
C ALA A 14 1.70 16.16 4.54
N PRO A 15 1.59 15.27 3.53
CA PRO A 15 2.30 15.42 2.26
C PRO A 15 1.93 16.73 1.52
N MET A 16 0.68 17.19 1.61
CA MET A 16 0.28 18.47 1.03
C MET A 16 1.02 19.63 1.72
N LEU A 17 1.06 19.66 3.05
CA LEU A 17 1.84 20.66 3.79
C LEU A 17 3.33 20.60 3.40
N ALA A 18 3.92 19.41 3.37
CA ALA A 18 5.33 19.22 2.99
C ALA A 18 5.60 19.73 1.57
N THR A 19 4.67 19.51 0.63
CA THR A 19 4.76 20.00 -0.75
C THR A 19 4.86 21.53 -0.82
N HIS A 20 4.11 22.26 0.01
CA HIS A 20 4.21 23.73 0.08
C HIS A 20 5.59 24.23 0.52
N SER A 21 6.39 23.40 1.20
CA SER A 21 7.77 23.69 1.58
C SER A 21 8.78 23.19 0.55
N PHE A 22 8.62 21.97 0.05
CA PHE A 22 9.62 21.29 -0.77
C PHE A 22 9.53 21.62 -2.26
N LEU A 23 8.32 21.75 -2.82
CA LEU A 23 8.13 21.99 -4.25
C LEU A 23 8.90 23.22 -4.78
N PRO A 24 8.96 24.36 -4.07
CA PRO A 24 9.79 25.50 -4.50
C PRO A 24 11.30 25.18 -4.57
N ILE A 25 11.81 24.31 -3.70
CA ILE A 25 13.20 23.83 -3.75
C ILE A 25 13.39 22.98 -5.01
N VAL A 26 12.48 22.02 -5.26
CA VAL A 26 12.55 21.15 -6.45
C VAL A 26 12.52 21.98 -7.73
N GLN A 27 11.60 22.96 -7.84
CA GLN A 27 11.50 23.86 -8.98
C GLN A 27 12.79 24.65 -9.20
N ALA A 28 13.34 25.26 -8.14
CA ALA A 28 14.58 26.03 -8.20
C ALA A 28 15.79 25.18 -8.61
N PHE A 29 15.90 23.95 -8.09
CA PHE A 29 17.06 23.09 -8.35
C PHE A 29 17.04 22.44 -9.74
N THR A 30 15.86 22.24 -10.30
CA THR A 30 15.68 21.56 -11.60
C THR A 30 15.65 22.52 -12.80
N ALA A 31 15.34 23.80 -12.57
CA ALA A 31 15.30 24.82 -13.63
C ALA A 31 16.63 24.97 -14.42
N PRO A 32 17.85 24.97 -13.80
CA PRO A 32 19.12 25.02 -14.53
C PRO A 32 19.40 23.82 -15.45
N ALA A 33 18.65 22.73 -15.28
CA ALA A 33 18.68 21.52 -16.12
C ALA A 33 17.61 21.52 -17.22
N GLY A 34 16.84 22.62 -17.38
CA GLY A 34 15.79 22.72 -18.39
C GLY A 34 14.59 21.81 -18.11
N ILE A 35 14.32 21.53 -16.83
CA ILE A 35 13.22 20.68 -16.37
C ILE A 35 12.14 21.57 -15.76
N SER A 36 10.92 21.50 -16.30
CA SER A 36 9.74 22.16 -15.72
C SER A 36 9.03 21.23 -14.75
N VAL A 37 8.68 21.73 -13.56
CA VAL A 37 7.89 20.97 -12.57
C VAL A 37 6.51 21.62 -12.45
N GLU A 38 5.49 20.92 -12.95
CA GLU A 38 4.09 21.34 -12.93
C GLU A 38 3.30 20.53 -11.90
N THR A 39 2.20 21.08 -11.40
CA THR A 39 1.36 20.41 -10.41
C THR A 39 0.06 19.88 -11.00
N ARG A 40 -0.48 18.84 -10.38
CA ARG A 40 -1.85 18.34 -10.62
C ARG A 40 -2.53 18.06 -9.29
N ASP A 41 -3.73 18.61 -9.09
CA ASP A 41 -4.48 18.51 -7.84
C ASP A 41 -5.35 17.25 -7.84
N ILE A 42 -4.91 16.27 -7.07
CA ILE A 42 -5.63 15.01 -6.84
C ILE A 42 -6.11 14.88 -5.38
N SER A 43 -6.15 16.00 -4.65
CA SER A 43 -6.72 16.06 -3.29
C SER A 43 -8.16 15.56 -3.28
N LEU A 44 -8.65 15.14 -2.11
CA LEU A 44 -10.05 14.79 -1.92
C LEU A 44 -10.97 15.94 -2.34
N ALA A 45 -10.66 17.17 -1.91
CA ALA A 45 -11.43 18.36 -2.27
C ALA A 45 -11.41 18.62 -3.78
N GLY A 46 -10.24 18.57 -4.43
CA GLY A 46 -10.10 18.76 -5.88
C GLY A 46 -10.92 17.74 -6.69
N ARG A 47 -10.87 16.46 -6.29
CA ARG A 47 -11.63 15.38 -6.96
C ARG A 47 -13.15 15.50 -6.74
N ILE A 48 -13.60 15.95 -5.58
CA ILE A 48 -15.02 16.29 -5.34
C ILE A 48 -15.43 17.39 -6.32
N ILE A 49 -14.72 18.52 -6.33
CA ILE A 49 -15.04 19.68 -7.20
C ILE A 49 -15.09 19.25 -8.68
N ALA A 50 -14.12 18.46 -9.15
CA ALA A 50 -14.08 17.99 -10.54
C ALA A 50 -15.30 17.16 -10.93
N ASN A 51 -15.78 16.26 -10.06
CA ASN A 51 -16.94 15.39 -10.35
C ASN A 51 -18.31 16.11 -10.29
N PHE A 52 -18.33 17.35 -9.80
CA PHE A 52 -19.51 18.23 -9.76
C PHE A 52 -19.31 19.52 -10.57
N SER A 53 -18.25 19.61 -11.37
CA SER A 53 -17.89 20.84 -12.08
C SER A 53 -18.99 21.32 -13.04
N ASP A 54 -19.79 20.42 -13.60
CA ASP A 54 -20.93 20.74 -14.48
C ASP A 54 -22.12 21.38 -13.76
N VAL A 55 -22.22 21.23 -12.43
CA VAL A 55 -23.30 21.81 -11.61
C VAL A 55 -22.81 22.97 -10.72
N LEU A 56 -21.50 23.25 -10.73
CA LEU A 56 -20.91 24.38 -10.00
C LEU A 56 -20.88 25.65 -10.87
N PRO A 57 -21.01 26.85 -10.25
CA PRO A 57 -20.79 28.13 -10.92
C PRO A 57 -19.43 28.20 -11.63
N PRO A 58 -19.28 28.91 -12.77
CA PRO A 58 -18.05 28.93 -13.56
C PRO A 58 -16.76 29.25 -12.81
N ASN A 59 -16.82 30.08 -11.77
CA ASN A 59 -15.68 30.45 -10.92
C ASN A 59 -15.33 29.41 -9.83
N GLN A 60 -16.15 28.37 -9.68
CA GLN A 60 -15.96 27.25 -8.75
C GLN A 60 -15.69 25.92 -9.48
N GLN A 61 -15.71 25.93 -10.81
CA GLN A 61 -15.42 24.76 -11.63
C GLN A 61 -13.95 24.36 -11.50
N GLY A 62 -13.72 23.06 -11.34
CA GLY A 62 -12.38 22.46 -11.21
C GLY A 62 -12.08 21.56 -12.38
N LYS A 63 -10.80 21.48 -12.76
CA LYS A 63 -10.33 20.53 -13.77
C LYS A 63 -10.28 19.12 -13.16
N ASP A 64 -10.56 18.11 -14.00
CA ASP A 64 -10.36 16.71 -13.62
C ASP A 64 -8.90 16.31 -13.89
N ASP A 65 -8.02 16.77 -13.01
CA ASP A 65 -6.58 16.51 -13.06
C ASP A 65 -6.25 15.01 -12.92
N LEU A 66 -7.11 14.24 -12.23
CA LEU A 66 -6.94 12.79 -12.13
C LEU A 66 -7.20 12.12 -13.49
N ALA A 67 -8.26 12.51 -14.20
CA ALA A 67 -8.50 12.02 -15.56
C ALA A 67 -7.42 12.46 -16.55
N GLU A 68 -6.87 13.67 -16.40
CA GLU A 68 -5.71 14.11 -17.19
C GLU A 68 -4.48 13.24 -16.94
N LEU A 69 -4.13 13.01 -15.67
CA LEU A 69 -3.01 12.16 -15.29
C LEU A 69 -3.20 10.71 -15.75
N GLY A 70 -4.42 10.17 -15.70
CA GLY A 70 -4.71 8.84 -16.22
C GLY A 70 -4.46 8.71 -17.72
N LYS A 71 -4.82 9.73 -18.51
CA LYS A 71 -4.47 9.78 -19.94
C LYS A 71 -2.96 9.88 -20.13
N LEU A 72 -2.30 10.76 -19.39
CA LEU A 72 -0.85 10.93 -19.49
C LEU A 72 -0.09 9.66 -19.11
N ALA A 73 -0.55 8.90 -18.10
CA ALA A 73 0.09 7.65 -17.68
C ALA A 73 0.16 6.59 -18.81
N THR A 74 -0.60 6.79 -19.88
CA THR A 74 -0.56 5.96 -21.11
C THR A 74 0.35 6.53 -22.20
N THR A 75 1.20 7.52 -21.90
CA THR A 75 2.11 8.17 -22.88
C THR A 75 3.58 8.00 -22.46
N PRO A 76 4.53 7.94 -23.43
CA PRO A 76 5.95 7.80 -23.13
C PRO A 76 6.55 9.02 -22.41
N GLU A 77 5.93 10.20 -22.53
CA GLU A 77 6.42 11.44 -21.90
C GLU A 77 6.06 11.56 -20.42
N ALA A 78 5.26 10.65 -19.87
CA ALA A 78 4.83 10.71 -18.48
C ALA A 78 6.00 10.61 -17.52
N ASN A 79 6.12 11.59 -16.64
CA ASN A 79 6.99 11.53 -15.47
C ASN A 79 6.22 12.14 -14.29
N ILE A 80 5.68 11.28 -13.43
CA ILE A 80 4.73 11.65 -12.38
C ILE A 80 5.33 11.29 -11.03
N ILE A 81 5.56 12.28 -10.17
CA ILE A 81 5.86 12.08 -8.75
C ILE A 81 4.53 12.10 -7.98
N LYS A 82 4.18 10.94 -7.40
CA LYS A 82 2.92 10.69 -6.72
C LYS A 82 3.09 10.58 -5.22
N LEU A 83 2.57 11.56 -4.49
CA LEU A 83 2.61 11.59 -3.02
C LEU A 83 1.42 10.81 -2.44
N PRO A 84 1.49 10.36 -1.17
CA PRO A 84 0.33 9.80 -0.46
C PRO A 84 -0.88 10.75 -0.50
N ASN A 85 -2.08 10.18 -0.65
CA ASN A 85 -3.35 10.89 -0.72
C ASN A 85 -4.45 10.15 0.06
N ILE A 86 -5.54 10.84 0.39
CA ILE A 86 -6.67 10.23 1.09
C ILE A 86 -7.41 9.26 0.15
N SER A 87 -7.53 8.01 0.60
CA SER A 87 -8.54 7.07 0.11
C SER A 87 -9.78 7.20 0.98
N ALA A 88 -10.73 8.05 0.58
CA ALA A 88 -11.72 8.60 1.49
C ALA A 88 -12.70 7.55 2.03
N SER A 89 -12.84 7.53 3.36
CA SER A 89 -13.99 6.94 4.03
C SER A 89 -15.23 7.84 3.89
N VAL A 90 -16.41 7.31 4.20
CA VAL A 90 -17.66 8.09 4.19
C VAL A 90 -17.60 9.29 5.16
N PRO A 91 -17.11 9.17 6.41
CA PRO A 91 -16.93 10.33 7.29
C PRO A 91 -16.03 11.41 6.70
N GLN A 92 -14.85 11.05 6.20
CA GLN A 92 -13.93 12.01 5.58
C GLN A 92 -14.53 12.71 4.35
N LEU A 93 -15.30 11.97 3.54
CA LEU A 93 -16.04 12.56 2.43
C LEU A 93 -17.04 13.60 2.92
N LYS A 94 -17.84 13.30 3.94
CA LYS A 94 -18.82 14.22 4.51
C LYS A 94 -18.17 15.47 5.09
N ASP A 95 -17.06 15.31 5.82
CA ASP A 95 -16.32 16.45 6.37
C ASP A 95 -15.74 17.35 5.27
N ALA A 96 -15.20 16.77 4.20
CA ALA A 96 -14.71 17.51 3.05
C ALA A 96 -15.83 18.25 2.31
N ILE A 97 -17.01 17.64 2.15
CA ILE A 97 -18.20 18.29 1.59
C ILE A 97 -18.61 19.49 2.46
N ALA A 98 -18.70 19.30 3.78
CA ALA A 98 -19.07 20.35 4.72
C ALA A 98 -18.08 21.53 4.69
N GLU A 99 -16.77 21.27 4.62
CA GLU A 99 -15.77 22.33 4.49
C GLU A 99 -15.92 23.10 3.16
N LEU A 100 -16.15 22.39 2.05
CA LEU A 100 -16.36 23.01 0.75
C LEU A 100 -17.64 23.86 0.73
N GLN A 101 -18.74 23.37 1.29
CA GLN A 101 -19.98 24.12 1.46
C GLN A 101 -19.77 25.38 2.30
N ALA A 102 -19.03 25.28 3.41
CA ALA A 102 -18.67 26.44 4.24
C ALA A 102 -17.79 27.48 3.49
N LYS A 103 -17.06 27.05 2.46
CA LYS A 103 -16.29 27.90 1.54
C LYS A 103 -17.11 28.39 0.33
N GLY A 104 -18.41 28.10 0.30
CA GLY A 104 -19.36 28.60 -0.70
C GLY A 104 -19.54 27.71 -1.93
N TYR A 105 -18.99 26.49 -1.96
CA TYR A 105 -19.25 25.55 -3.05
C TYR A 105 -20.66 24.95 -2.89
N ALA A 106 -21.51 25.14 -3.90
CA ALA A 106 -22.89 24.67 -3.89
C ALA A 106 -22.99 23.15 -4.19
N LEU A 107 -22.36 22.32 -3.36
CA LEU A 107 -22.34 20.86 -3.49
C LEU A 107 -23.52 20.21 -2.76
N PRO A 108 -24.15 19.17 -3.34
CA PRO A 108 -25.15 18.38 -2.64
C PRO A 108 -24.51 17.53 -1.53
N ASP A 109 -25.28 17.25 -0.47
CA ASP A 109 -24.86 16.32 0.58
C ASP A 109 -24.69 14.90 0.04
N PHE A 110 -23.96 14.05 0.77
CA PHE A 110 -23.80 12.64 0.42
C PHE A 110 -25.03 11.81 0.86
N PRO A 111 -25.82 11.23 -0.08
CA PRO A 111 -27.00 10.45 0.28
C PRO A 111 -26.62 9.00 0.60
N GLU A 112 -26.66 8.63 1.88
CA GLU A 112 -26.31 7.28 2.33
C GLU A 112 -27.30 6.21 1.85
N ASN A 113 -28.59 6.55 1.81
CA ASN A 113 -29.68 5.67 1.42
C ASN A 113 -30.54 6.35 0.32
N PRO A 114 -30.03 6.45 -0.92
CA PRO A 114 -30.68 7.21 -1.98
C PRO A 114 -32.02 6.56 -2.35
N GLN A 115 -33.10 7.34 -2.27
CA GLN A 115 -34.46 6.94 -2.63
C GLN A 115 -34.85 7.47 -4.01
N THR A 116 -34.31 8.63 -4.41
CA THR A 116 -34.61 9.26 -5.70
C THR A 116 -33.52 9.02 -6.74
N ASP A 117 -33.83 9.21 -8.01
CA ASP A 117 -32.84 9.06 -9.09
C ASP A 117 -31.75 10.15 -9.04
N GLU A 118 -32.09 11.34 -8.53
CA GLU A 118 -31.13 12.42 -8.29
C GLU A 118 -30.16 12.08 -7.15
N GLU A 119 -30.65 11.49 -6.06
CA GLU A 119 -29.80 10.99 -4.97
C GLU A 119 -28.91 9.82 -5.44
N LYS A 120 -29.45 8.91 -6.27
CA LYS A 120 -28.66 7.82 -6.87
C LYS A 120 -27.56 8.37 -7.78
N ALA A 121 -27.86 9.36 -8.62
CA ALA A 121 -26.89 10.01 -9.49
C ALA A 121 -25.80 10.75 -8.68
N THR A 122 -26.20 11.45 -7.61
CA THR A 122 -25.29 12.13 -6.68
C THR A 122 -24.37 11.14 -5.97
N ARG A 123 -24.94 10.05 -5.44
CA ARG A 123 -24.16 8.95 -4.82
C ARG A 123 -23.18 8.34 -5.81
N ALA A 124 -23.59 8.14 -7.07
CA ALA A 124 -22.74 7.57 -8.10
C ALA A 124 -21.55 8.48 -8.44
N ARG A 125 -21.72 9.81 -8.43
CA ARG A 125 -20.61 10.78 -8.58
C ARG A 125 -19.64 10.70 -7.40
N TYR A 126 -20.15 10.72 -6.16
CA TYR A 126 -19.30 10.57 -4.97
C TYR A 126 -18.62 9.20 -4.88
N ALA A 127 -19.24 8.13 -5.38
CA ALA A 127 -18.66 6.80 -5.44
C ALA A 127 -17.37 6.73 -6.27
N LYS A 128 -17.18 7.64 -7.25
CA LYS A 128 -15.93 7.76 -8.01
C LYS A 128 -14.79 8.38 -7.21
N VAL A 129 -15.10 9.05 -6.09
CA VAL A 129 -14.14 9.75 -5.23
C VAL A 129 -13.81 8.95 -3.95
N LEU A 130 -14.73 8.09 -3.52
CA LEU A 130 -14.60 7.22 -2.34
C LEU A 130 -13.53 6.13 -2.52
N GLY A 131 -12.88 5.78 -1.41
CA GLY A 131 -11.87 4.73 -1.37
C GLY A 131 -10.65 5.03 -2.23
N SER A 132 -9.97 3.98 -2.71
CA SER A 132 -8.76 4.10 -3.51
C SER A 132 -9.07 4.47 -4.96
N ALA A 133 -9.47 5.73 -5.19
CA ALA A 133 -9.86 6.23 -6.51
C ALA A 133 -8.65 6.61 -7.40
N VAL A 134 -7.52 7.00 -6.81
CA VAL A 134 -6.36 7.52 -7.55
C VAL A 134 -5.47 6.40 -8.10
N ASN A 135 -5.09 5.44 -7.26
CA ASN A 135 -4.11 4.40 -7.63
C ASN A 135 -4.53 3.59 -8.87
N PRO A 136 -5.80 3.15 -9.03
CA PRO A 136 -6.23 2.42 -10.22
C PRO A 136 -6.11 3.20 -11.53
N VAL A 137 -6.09 4.54 -11.47
CA VAL A 137 -5.97 5.41 -12.64
C VAL A 137 -4.51 5.64 -13.03
N LEU A 138 -3.61 5.73 -12.05
CA LEU A 138 -2.19 6.06 -12.30
C LEU A 138 -1.31 4.82 -12.51
N ARG A 139 -1.66 3.67 -11.93
CA ARG A 139 -0.87 2.43 -12.00
C ARG A 139 -1.09 1.67 -13.32
N GLU A 140 -0.80 2.33 -14.44
CA GLU A 140 -0.74 1.74 -15.79
C GLU A 140 0.62 1.08 -16.08
N GLY A 141 1.16 0.37 -15.08
CA GLY A 141 2.48 -0.22 -15.09
C GLY A 141 2.67 -1.20 -13.94
N ASN A 142 3.69 -2.05 -14.05
CA ASN A 142 4.05 -3.00 -13.00
C ASN A 142 4.94 -2.34 -11.93
N SER A 143 5.15 -3.02 -10.81
CA SER A 143 5.89 -2.47 -9.67
C SER A 143 7.37 -2.85 -9.73
N ASP A 144 8.27 -1.87 -9.58
CA ASP A 144 9.67 -2.04 -9.17
C ASP A 144 9.82 -1.42 -7.77
N ARG A 145 9.86 -2.27 -6.73
CA ARG A 145 9.99 -1.85 -5.34
C ARG A 145 11.27 -2.38 -4.72
N ARG A 146 12.08 -1.49 -4.17
CA ARG A 146 13.41 -1.84 -3.63
C ARG A 146 13.93 -0.82 -2.62
N ALA A 147 14.78 -1.29 -1.70
CA ALA A 147 15.46 -0.41 -0.78
C ALA A 147 16.47 0.46 -1.54
N PRO A 148 16.46 1.80 -1.38
CA PRO A 148 17.52 2.62 -1.93
C PRO A 148 18.86 2.29 -1.27
N LYS A 149 19.95 2.36 -2.05
CA LYS A 149 21.31 2.05 -1.56
C LYS A 149 21.70 2.90 -0.36
N ALA A 150 21.38 4.19 -0.37
CA ALA A 150 21.65 5.10 0.75
C ALA A 150 20.95 4.64 2.06
N VAL A 151 19.67 4.26 1.97
CA VAL A 151 18.91 3.77 3.13
C VAL A 151 19.46 2.43 3.62
N LYS A 152 19.82 1.51 2.72
CA LYS A 152 20.44 0.24 3.09
C LYS A 152 21.80 0.43 3.77
N ASN A 153 22.65 1.31 3.24
CA ASN A 153 23.94 1.63 3.85
C ASN A 153 23.79 2.25 5.24
N TYR A 154 22.80 3.14 5.41
CA TYR A 154 22.46 3.68 6.71
C TYR A 154 22.02 2.59 7.69
N ALA A 155 21.14 1.68 7.28
CA ALA A 155 20.69 0.57 8.13
C ALA A 155 21.85 -0.37 8.53
N ARG A 156 22.86 -0.55 7.66
CA ARG A 156 24.07 -1.32 8.00
C ARG A 156 24.92 -0.62 9.07
N LYS A 157 25.09 0.70 8.95
CA LYS A 157 25.85 1.52 9.92
C LYS A 157 25.08 1.71 11.24
N ASN A 158 23.75 1.76 11.18
CA ASN A 158 22.82 2.03 12.28
C ASN A 158 21.73 0.93 12.34
N PRO A 159 22.08 -0.30 12.73
CA PRO A 159 21.14 -1.42 12.73
C PRO A 159 19.99 -1.18 13.71
N HIS A 160 18.78 -1.42 13.25
CA HIS A 160 17.59 -1.41 14.09
C HIS A 160 17.52 -2.67 14.96
N SER A 161 16.61 -2.68 15.94
CA SER A 161 16.39 -3.83 16.81
C SER A 161 15.77 -5.02 16.07
N MET A 162 16.36 -6.19 16.24
CA MET A 162 15.84 -7.49 15.81
C MET A 162 15.70 -8.38 17.05
N GLY A 163 14.49 -8.89 17.30
CA GLY A 163 14.22 -9.78 18.42
C GLY A 163 14.90 -11.14 18.21
N ALA A 164 15.56 -11.65 19.26
CA ALA A 164 16.25 -12.94 19.19
C ALA A 164 15.26 -14.08 18.96
N TRP A 165 15.60 -15.02 18.10
CA TRP A 165 14.79 -16.21 17.84
C TRP A 165 15.31 -17.42 18.61
N SER A 166 14.37 -18.18 19.19
CA SER A 166 14.65 -19.47 19.83
C SER A 166 14.24 -20.61 18.90
N ALA A 167 15.06 -21.66 18.83
CA ALA A 167 14.70 -22.90 18.16
C ALA A 167 13.49 -23.59 18.81
N ASP A 168 13.25 -23.34 20.10
CA ASP A 168 12.11 -23.87 20.86
C ASP A 168 10.82 -23.04 20.71
N SER A 169 10.85 -21.96 19.90
CA SER A 169 9.67 -21.12 19.68
C SER A 169 8.51 -21.96 19.15
N LYS A 170 7.36 -21.82 19.80
CA LYS A 170 6.09 -22.45 19.42
C LYS A 170 5.33 -21.67 18.35
N THR A 171 5.83 -20.49 17.95
CA THR A 171 5.18 -19.67 16.93
C THR A 171 5.11 -20.38 15.60
N HIS A 172 3.96 -20.37 14.95
CA HIS A 172 3.78 -20.97 13.62
C HIS A 172 2.58 -20.37 12.91
N VAL A 173 2.59 -20.42 11.58
CA VAL A 173 1.39 -20.15 10.78
C VAL A 173 0.50 -21.39 10.76
N SER A 174 -0.82 -21.19 10.71
CA SER A 174 -1.78 -22.26 10.45
C SER A 174 -2.75 -21.85 9.35
N SER A 175 -2.95 -22.75 8.40
CA SER A 175 -3.81 -22.59 7.23
C SER A 175 -4.70 -23.82 7.04
N MET A 176 -5.77 -23.67 6.28
CA MET A 176 -6.66 -24.77 5.90
C MET A 176 -5.89 -25.84 5.10
N THR A 177 -6.37 -27.08 5.14
CA THR A 177 -5.78 -28.21 4.38
C THR A 177 -6.58 -28.56 3.12
N GLY A 178 -7.77 -27.98 2.95
CA GLY A 178 -8.69 -28.16 1.84
C GLY A 178 -9.88 -27.21 1.97
N GLY A 179 -10.63 -27.00 0.89
CA GLY A 179 -11.80 -26.12 0.90
C GLY A 179 -11.49 -24.62 0.96
N ASP A 180 -10.26 -24.21 0.69
CA ASP A 180 -9.83 -22.82 0.56
C ASP A 180 -9.77 -22.38 -0.93
N PHE A 181 -9.40 -21.14 -1.19
CA PHE A 181 -9.28 -20.65 -2.57
C PHE A 181 -8.20 -21.41 -3.34
N TYR A 182 -7.06 -21.64 -2.68
CA TYR A 182 -5.95 -22.42 -3.24
C TYR A 182 -6.40 -23.80 -3.76
N GLY A 183 -7.12 -24.57 -2.93
CA GLY A 183 -7.48 -25.96 -3.24
C GLY A 183 -8.61 -26.12 -4.26
N SER A 184 -9.32 -25.04 -4.59
CA SER A 184 -10.46 -25.04 -5.52
C SER A 184 -10.18 -24.30 -6.83
N GLU A 185 -9.02 -23.66 -6.95
CA GLU A 185 -8.71 -22.77 -8.08
C GLU A 185 -8.71 -23.51 -9.43
N THR A 186 -9.42 -22.93 -10.39
CA THR A 186 -9.38 -23.31 -11.81
C THR A 186 -9.07 -22.07 -12.64
N SER A 187 -8.36 -22.23 -13.76
CA SER A 187 -7.92 -21.10 -14.58
C SER A 187 -7.85 -21.45 -16.07
N VAL A 188 -8.12 -20.46 -16.92
CA VAL A 188 -8.09 -20.57 -18.38
C VAL A 188 -7.41 -19.34 -19.01
N VAL A 189 -6.75 -19.54 -20.15
CA VAL A 189 -6.26 -18.45 -21.00
C VAL A 189 -7.25 -18.21 -22.13
N ILE A 190 -7.71 -16.97 -22.27
CA ILE A 190 -8.74 -16.60 -23.24
C ILE A 190 -8.12 -16.55 -24.66
N PRO A 191 -8.57 -17.37 -25.62
CA PRO A 191 -7.92 -17.43 -26.93
C PRO A 191 -8.25 -16.23 -27.83
N GLN A 192 -9.44 -15.65 -27.69
CA GLN A 192 -9.93 -14.54 -28.52
C GLN A 192 -10.75 -13.58 -27.65
N ALA A 193 -10.71 -12.29 -28.00
CA ALA A 193 -11.48 -11.28 -27.28
C ALA A 193 -12.98 -11.62 -27.29
N THR A 194 -13.62 -11.49 -26.13
CA THR A 194 -15.04 -11.82 -25.91
C THR A 194 -15.56 -10.98 -24.74
N THR A 195 -16.72 -11.33 -24.20
CA THR A 195 -17.21 -10.84 -22.91
C THR A 195 -17.32 -11.99 -21.92
N PHE A 196 -17.49 -11.68 -20.63
CA PHE A 196 -17.91 -12.64 -19.62
C PHE A 196 -19.06 -12.08 -18.79
N SER A 197 -20.03 -12.91 -18.45
CA SER A 197 -20.96 -12.71 -17.32
C SER A 197 -20.68 -13.76 -16.24
N ILE A 198 -21.18 -13.52 -15.02
CA ILE A 198 -21.15 -14.52 -13.94
C ILE A 198 -22.58 -14.87 -13.55
N GLU A 199 -22.93 -16.14 -13.70
CA GLU A 199 -24.27 -16.68 -13.39
C GLU A 199 -24.18 -17.68 -12.23
N PHE A 200 -25.15 -17.64 -11.34
CA PHE A 200 -25.41 -18.67 -10.34
C PHE A 200 -26.65 -19.46 -10.74
N THR A 201 -26.57 -20.78 -10.69
CA THR A 201 -27.71 -21.70 -10.87
C THR A 201 -27.90 -22.53 -9.60
N ASP A 202 -29.08 -22.45 -8.99
CA ASP A 202 -29.41 -23.23 -7.80
C ASP A 202 -29.74 -24.71 -8.12
N ALA A 203 -29.92 -25.53 -7.10
CA ALA A 203 -30.28 -26.94 -7.24
C ALA A 203 -31.64 -27.21 -7.93
N SER A 204 -32.51 -26.19 -8.03
CA SER A 204 -33.81 -26.26 -8.73
C SER A 204 -33.74 -25.78 -10.19
N GLY A 205 -32.57 -25.32 -10.63
CA GLY A 205 -32.35 -24.78 -11.97
C GLY A 205 -32.68 -23.28 -12.11
N ASN A 206 -32.99 -22.58 -11.02
CA ASN A 206 -33.20 -21.13 -11.07
C ASN A 206 -31.86 -20.42 -11.27
N LYS A 207 -31.84 -19.45 -12.20
CA LYS A 207 -30.65 -18.67 -12.53
C LYS A 207 -30.69 -17.27 -11.93
N LYS A 208 -29.54 -16.80 -11.45
CA LYS A 208 -29.31 -15.43 -10.98
C LYS A 208 -28.02 -14.89 -11.60
N THR A 209 -28.10 -13.75 -12.27
CA THR A 209 -26.91 -13.02 -12.70
C THR A 209 -26.24 -12.40 -11.48
N LEU A 210 -25.01 -12.83 -11.16
CA LEU A 210 -24.20 -12.22 -10.11
C LEU A 210 -23.44 -11.01 -10.65
N ARG A 211 -23.09 -11.02 -11.94
CA ARG A 211 -22.38 -9.94 -12.61
C ARG A 211 -22.77 -9.85 -14.08
N GLU A 212 -23.15 -8.65 -14.48
CA GLU A 212 -23.40 -8.29 -15.87
C GLU A 212 -22.14 -8.39 -16.74
N ALA A 213 -22.35 -8.51 -18.05
CA ALA A 213 -21.28 -8.74 -19.01
C ALA A 213 -20.18 -7.67 -18.95
N LYS A 214 -18.91 -8.09 -18.93
CA LYS A 214 -17.73 -7.21 -19.11
C LYS A 214 -16.77 -7.75 -20.17
N PRO A 215 -15.94 -6.88 -20.80
CA PRO A 215 -14.98 -7.33 -21.81
C PRO A 215 -13.89 -8.26 -21.25
N LEU A 216 -13.44 -9.20 -22.09
CA LEU A 216 -12.21 -9.98 -21.96
C LEU A 216 -11.33 -9.79 -23.19
N GLN A 217 -10.02 -9.71 -22.97
CA GLN A 217 -9.03 -9.60 -24.02
C GLN A 217 -8.50 -10.97 -24.45
N ALA A 218 -8.02 -11.08 -25.68
CA ALA A 218 -7.25 -12.25 -26.10
C ALA A 218 -5.96 -12.35 -25.28
N GLY A 219 -5.59 -13.55 -24.88
CA GLY A 219 -4.44 -13.85 -24.03
C GLY A 219 -4.66 -13.57 -22.53
N GLU A 220 -5.78 -12.98 -22.12
CA GLU A 220 -6.09 -12.73 -20.70
C GLU A 220 -6.21 -14.05 -19.93
N VAL A 221 -5.66 -14.10 -18.72
CA VAL A 221 -5.82 -15.22 -17.79
C VAL A 221 -7.02 -14.93 -16.91
N LEU A 222 -7.92 -15.90 -16.82
CA LEU A 222 -9.12 -15.87 -15.98
C LEU A 222 -9.07 -17.05 -15.03
N ASP A 223 -9.29 -16.80 -13.74
CA ASP A 223 -9.31 -17.83 -12.70
C ASP A 223 -10.54 -17.69 -11.80
N SER A 224 -11.01 -18.81 -11.26
CA SER A 224 -12.11 -18.86 -10.30
C SER A 224 -11.78 -19.82 -9.16
N SER A 225 -12.20 -19.47 -7.96
CA SER A 225 -11.97 -20.25 -6.75
C SER A 225 -13.12 -20.06 -5.76
N VAL A 226 -13.26 -21.01 -4.83
CA VAL A 226 -14.28 -21.01 -3.78
C VAL A 226 -13.64 -21.33 -2.44
N LEU A 227 -13.87 -20.47 -1.45
CA LEU A 227 -13.58 -20.78 -0.05
C LEU A 227 -14.86 -21.30 0.61
N SER A 228 -14.81 -22.53 1.12
CA SER A 228 -15.90 -23.12 1.86
C SER A 228 -15.97 -22.58 3.28
N VAL A 229 -17.07 -21.89 3.61
CA VAL A 229 -17.24 -21.31 4.95
C VAL A 229 -17.43 -22.41 6.01
N THR A 230 -18.00 -23.55 5.62
CA THR A 230 -18.14 -24.70 6.53
C THR A 230 -16.78 -25.28 6.91
N GLU A 231 -15.92 -25.56 5.93
CA GLU A 231 -14.56 -26.07 6.21
C GLU A 231 -13.70 -25.02 6.93
N LEU A 232 -13.87 -23.73 6.60
CA LEU A 232 -13.23 -22.63 7.33
C LEU A 232 -13.61 -22.64 8.81
N LYS A 233 -14.91 -22.71 9.13
CA LYS A 233 -15.39 -22.71 10.53
C LYS A 233 -14.85 -23.92 11.28
N LYS A 234 -14.85 -25.11 10.65
CA LYS A 234 -14.25 -26.33 11.22
C LYS A 234 -12.76 -26.14 11.52
N PHE A 235 -11.99 -25.65 10.55
CA PHE A 235 -10.58 -25.35 10.72
C PHE A 235 -10.35 -24.37 11.90
N ILE A 236 -11.12 -23.28 11.97
CA ILE A 236 -10.99 -22.30 13.07
C ILE A 236 -11.28 -22.95 14.42
N THR A 237 -12.33 -23.78 14.53
CA THR A 237 -12.66 -24.51 15.77
C THR A 237 -11.47 -25.36 16.24
N GLU A 238 -10.86 -26.11 15.32
CA GLU A 238 -9.66 -26.92 15.60
C GLU A 238 -8.49 -26.03 16.04
N GLN A 239 -8.26 -24.90 15.37
CA GLN A 239 -7.14 -24.01 15.69
C GLN A 239 -7.31 -23.25 17.00
N VAL A 240 -8.53 -22.88 17.38
CA VAL A 240 -8.85 -22.29 18.70
C VAL A 240 -8.52 -23.29 19.81
N ALA A 241 -8.92 -24.55 19.65
CA ALA A 241 -8.62 -25.61 20.60
C ALA A 241 -7.11 -25.90 20.69
N ASP A 242 -6.42 -25.99 19.55
CA ASP A 242 -4.98 -26.26 19.49
C ASP A 242 -4.14 -25.11 20.08
N ALA A 243 -4.49 -23.85 19.80
CA ALA A 243 -3.82 -22.69 20.40
C ALA A 243 -3.92 -22.73 21.94
N LYS A 244 -5.09 -23.08 22.46
CA LYS A 244 -5.33 -23.20 23.90
C LYS A 244 -4.48 -24.34 24.49
N ALA A 245 -4.49 -25.51 23.85
CA ALA A 245 -3.72 -26.67 24.28
C ALA A 245 -2.20 -26.41 24.30
N LYS A 246 -1.69 -25.65 23.33
CA LYS A 246 -0.26 -25.30 23.23
C LYS A 246 0.15 -24.10 24.09
N ASN A 247 -0.82 -23.38 24.67
CA ASN A 247 -0.64 -22.14 25.42
C ASN A 247 0.10 -21.06 24.60
N VAL A 248 -0.33 -20.87 23.36
CA VAL A 248 0.14 -19.80 22.47
C VAL A 248 -0.99 -18.82 22.21
N LEU A 249 -0.66 -17.58 21.85
CA LEU A 249 -1.66 -16.60 21.43
C LEU A 249 -2.38 -17.09 20.17
N PHE A 250 -3.69 -16.85 20.10
CA PHE A 250 -4.46 -16.96 18.87
C PHE A 250 -4.45 -15.59 18.17
N SER A 251 -4.04 -15.57 16.91
CA SER A 251 -3.95 -14.35 16.11
C SER A 251 -4.44 -14.58 14.69
N VAL A 252 -5.09 -13.59 14.09
CA VAL A 252 -5.73 -13.66 12.78
C VAL A 252 -5.12 -12.56 11.90
N HIS A 253 -4.61 -12.97 10.74
CA HIS A 253 -3.89 -12.09 9.84
C HIS A 253 -4.57 -12.09 8.47
N LEU A 254 -5.32 -11.03 8.17
CA LEU A 254 -6.08 -10.85 6.94
C LEU A 254 -5.79 -9.47 6.34
N LYS A 255 -6.42 -9.12 5.22
CA LYS A 255 -6.26 -7.83 4.55
C LYS A 255 -7.62 -7.14 4.32
N ALA A 256 -8.44 -7.06 5.37
CA ALA A 256 -9.85 -6.67 5.32
C ALA A 256 -10.17 -5.35 4.59
N THR A 257 -9.31 -4.33 4.70
CA THR A 257 -9.50 -3.04 4.01
C THR A 257 -9.36 -3.17 2.49
N MET A 258 -8.38 -3.96 2.03
CA MET A 258 -8.08 -4.15 0.62
C MET A 258 -9.04 -5.19 0.04
N MET A 259 -9.10 -6.37 0.66
CA MET A 259 -9.99 -7.46 0.29
C MET A 259 -11.39 -7.28 0.88
N LYS A 260 -11.99 -6.11 0.61
CA LYS A 260 -13.21 -5.57 1.24
C LYS A 260 -14.48 -6.44 1.16
N VAL A 261 -14.46 -7.53 0.40
CA VAL A 261 -15.58 -8.47 0.29
C VAL A 261 -15.26 -9.79 0.99
N SER A 262 -14.21 -10.50 0.57
CA SER A 262 -13.86 -11.82 1.11
C SER A 262 -13.43 -11.76 2.58
N ASP A 263 -12.49 -10.89 2.90
CA ASP A 263 -11.78 -10.94 4.18
C ASP A 263 -12.66 -10.56 5.37
N PRO A 264 -13.58 -9.57 5.28
CA PRO A 264 -14.57 -9.36 6.33
C PRO A 264 -15.48 -10.57 6.58
N ILE A 265 -15.81 -11.37 5.55
CA ILE A 265 -16.60 -12.60 5.72
C ILE A 265 -15.77 -13.67 6.46
N ILE A 266 -14.51 -13.84 6.07
CA ILE A 266 -13.57 -14.76 6.72
C ILE A 266 -13.37 -14.36 8.19
N PHE A 267 -13.18 -13.06 8.46
CA PHE A 267 -13.05 -12.53 9.82
C PHE A 267 -14.31 -12.76 10.65
N GLY A 268 -15.49 -12.51 10.07
CA GLY A 268 -16.76 -12.80 10.71
C GLY A 268 -16.91 -14.27 11.10
N ALA A 269 -16.49 -15.20 10.24
CA ALA A 269 -16.49 -16.63 10.57
C ALA A 269 -15.55 -16.96 11.75
N VAL A 270 -14.43 -16.24 11.91
CA VAL A 270 -13.56 -16.40 13.10
C VAL A 270 -14.24 -15.90 14.36
N VAL A 271 -14.89 -14.73 14.31
CA VAL A 271 -15.64 -14.16 15.44
C VAL A 271 -16.80 -15.06 15.83
N ASP A 272 -17.58 -15.55 14.85
CA ASP A 272 -18.68 -16.50 15.06
C ASP A 272 -18.22 -17.75 15.81
N VAL A 273 -17.07 -18.33 15.43
CA VAL A 273 -16.55 -19.56 16.04
C VAL A 273 -15.97 -19.30 17.43
N PHE A 274 -15.19 -18.23 17.60
CA PHE A 274 -14.56 -17.92 18.88
C PHE A 274 -15.59 -17.63 19.97
N PHE A 275 -16.68 -16.94 19.61
CA PHE A 275 -17.75 -16.54 20.52
C PHE A 275 -19.05 -17.35 20.33
N ALA A 276 -18.97 -18.56 19.77
CA ALA A 276 -20.15 -19.34 19.37
C ALA A 276 -21.23 -19.44 20.46
N SER A 277 -20.84 -19.71 21.71
CA SER A 277 -21.78 -19.80 22.84
C SER A 277 -22.46 -18.48 23.19
N VAL A 278 -21.80 -17.34 22.95
CA VAL A 278 -22.37 -16.00 23.15
C VAL A 278 -23.39 -15.72 22.06
N PHE A 279 -23.04 -15.95 20.80
CA PHE A 279 -23.93 -15.74 19.66
C PHE A 279 -25.16 -16.66 19.69
N GLU A 280 -25.00 -17.91 20.15
CA GLU A 280 -26.12 -18.83 20.35
C GLU A 280 -27.05 -18.34 21.48
N LYS A 281 -26.49 -17.95 22.63
CA LYS A 281 -27.28 -17.51 23.78
C LYS A 281 -28.06 -16.22 23.52
N TYR A 282 -27.50 -15.28 22.76
CA TYR A 282 -28.08 -13.95 22.52
C TYR A 282 -28.59 -13.75 21.09
N ALA A 283 -28.86 -14.82 20.34
CA ALA A 283 -29.22 -14.76 18.93
C ALA A 283 -30.36 -13.76 18.61
N ASP A 284 -31.47 -13.81 19.35
CA ASP A 284 -32.61 -12.91 19.13
C ASP A 284 -32.25 -11.43 19.41
N LEU A 285 -31.50 -11.18 20.49
CA LEU A 285 -31.03 -9.84 20.84
C LEU A 285 -30.07 -9.30 19.77
N PHE A 286 -29.13 -10.11 19.32
CA PHE A 286 -28.16 -9.69 18.32
C PHE A 286 -28.81 -9.46 16.95
N LYS A 287 -29.88 -10.20 16.63
CA LYS A 287 -30.72 -9.93 15.47
C LYS A 287 -31.47 -8.61 15.60
N GLU A 288 -32.04 -8.31 16.77
CA GLU A 288 -32.73 -7.04 17.06
C GLU A 288 -31.78 -5.84 16.93
N LEU A 289 -30.58 -5.95 17.48
CA LEU A 289 -29.55 -4.90 17.43
C LEU A 289 -28.87 -4.79 16.06
N GLY A 290 -29.11 -5.75 15.15
CA GLY A 290 -28.48 -5.80 13.83
C GLY A 290 -26.96 -5.97 13.90
N ILE A 291 -26.46 -6.80 14.84
CA ILE A 291 -25.03 -7.13 14.96
C ILE A 291 -24.51 -7.75 13.67
N ASN A 292 -23.30 -7.34 13.26
CA ASN A 292 -22.63 -7.88 12.08
C ASN A 292 -21.18 -8.27 12.40
N THR A 293 -20.92 -9.58 12.51
CA THR A 293 -19.58 -10.10 12.87
C THR A 293 -18.51 -9.82 11.81
N LYS A 294 -18.90 -9.45 10.59
CA LYS A 294 -17.96 -8.98 9.55
C LYS A 294 -17.26 -7.66 9.93
N ASN A 295 -17.83 -6.91 10.87
CA ASN A 295 -17.23 -5.70 11.44
C ASN A 295 -16.37 -6.00 12.70
N GLY A 296 -16.24 -7.28 13.07
CA GLY A 296 -15.60 -7.73 14.30
C GLY A 296 -16.53 -7.71 15.51
N PHE A 297 -16.05 -8.21 16.66
CA PHE A 297 -16.89 -8.20 17.86
C PHE A 297 -16.99 -6.82 18.51
N GLY A 298 -16.17 -5.84 18.09
CA GLY A 298 -16.36 -4.44 18.48
C GLY A 298 -17.76 -3.92 18.11
N ASP A 299 -18.33 -4.39 17.00
CA ASP A 299 -19.72 -4.09 16.59
C ASP A 299 -20.75 -4.54 17.64
N VAL A 300 -20.47 -5.62 18.38
CA VAL A 300 -21.29 -6.05 19.53
C VAL A 300 -21.22 -5.02 20.64
N LEU A 301 -20.01 -4.57 20.99
CA LEU A 301 -19.78 -3.60 22.07
C LEU A 301 -20.46 -2.26 21.76
N ASP A 302 -20.32 -1.79 20.53
CA ASP A 302 -20.89 -0.50 20.10
C ASP A 302 -22.42 -0.52 20.13
N LYS A 303 -23.04 -1.62 19.69
CA LYS A 303 -24.52 -1.72 19.59
C LYS A 303 -25.20 -2.14 20.87
N ILE A 304 -24.50 -2.81 21.80
CA ILE A 304 -25.05 -3.17 23.11
C ILE A 304 -24.88 -2.05 24.15
N ALA A 305 -24.03 -1.06 23.90
CA ALA A 305 -23.77 0.03 24.84
C ALA A 305 -25.08 0.74 25.28
N GLY A 306 -25.30 0.82 26.59
CA GLY A 306 -26.50 1.39 27.20
C GLY A 306 -27.72 0.46 27.22
N HIS A 307 -27.64 -0.75 26.68
CA HIS A 307 -28.75 -1.71 26.69
C HIS A 307 -28.88 -2.41 28.05
N PRO A 308 -30.10 -2.74 28.55
CA PRO A 308 -30.27 -3.40 29.85
C PRO A 308 -29.56 -4.75 30.01
N LYS A 309 -29.26 -5.43 28.90
CA LYS A 309 -28.50 -6.70 28.87
C LYS A 309 -26.99 -6.53 28.68
N GLU A 310 -26.49 -5.29 28.61
CA GLU A 310 -25.06 -5.00 28.37
C GLU A 310 -24.15 -5.76 29.34
N ALA A 311 -24.35 -5.60 30.65
CA ALA A 311 -23.51 -6.27 31.66
C ALA A 311 -23.54 -7.81 31.53
N GLU A 312 -24.70 -8.39 31.16
CA GLU A 312 -24.83 -9.83 30.98
C GLU A 312 -24.06 -10.32 29.75
N VAL A 313 -24.16 -9.59 28.62
CA VAL A 313 -23.46 -9.90 27.38
C VAL A 313 -21.95 -9.74 27.56
N LEU A 314 -21.49 -8.66 28.21
CA LEU A 314 -20.07 -8.45 28.50
C LEU A 314 -19.50 -9.57 29.37
N ALA A 315 -20.21 -10.01 30.41
CA ALA A 315 -19.79 -11.14 31.22
C ALA A 315 -19.71 -12.45 30.41
N ALA A 316 -20.60 -12.67 29.45
CA ALA A 316 -20.55 -13.83 28.57
C ALA A 316 -19.35 -13.78 27.59
N ILE A 317 -19.02 -12.60 27.08
CA ILE A 317 -17.83 -12.36 26.26
C ILE A 317 -16.55 -12.64 27.07
N ASP A 318 -16.47 -12.13 28.29
CA ASP A 318 -15.34 -12.40 29.20
C ASP A 318 -15.21 -13.90 29.48
N GLN A 319 -16.33 -14.60 29.70
CA GLN A 319 -16.33 -16.05 29.89
C GLN A 319 -15.85 -16.78 28.63
N ALA A 320 -16.21 -16.31 27.43
CA ALA A 320 -15.71 -16.88 26.18
C ALA A 320 -14.18 -16.72 26.06
N PHE A 321 -13.62 -15.56 26.40
CA PHE A 321 -12.17 -15.37 26.46
C PHE A 321 -11.49 -16.27 27.50
N GLN A 322 -12.09 -16.45 28.68
CA GLN A 322 -11.56 -17.36 29.71
C GLN A 322 -11.61 -18.83 29.27
N ASN A 323 -12.62 -19.19 28.48
CA ASN A 323 -12.80 -20.54 27.96
C ASN A 323 -11.98 -20.80 26.69
N GLY A 324 -11.56 -19.76 25.97
CA GLY A 324 -10.73 -19.84 24.77
C GLY A 324 -9.22 -19.82 25.05
N PRO A 325 -8.38 -19.80 24.00
CA PRO A 325 -6.99 -19.39 24.09
C PRO A 325 -6.88 -17.89 24.39
N ALA A 326 -5.74 -17.46 24.92
CA ALA A 326 -5.40 -16.05 24.93
C ALA A 326 -5.30 -15.53 23.48
N VAL A 327 -5.79 -14.32 23.23
CA VAL A 327 -5.81 -13.69 21.90
C VAL A 327 -4.75 -12.60 21.85
N ALA A 328 -4.12 -12.41 20.69
CA ALA A 328 -3.18 -11.31 20.48
C ALA A 328 -3.87 -9.94 20.66
N MET A 329 -3.14 -9.00 21.25
CA MET A 329 -3.63 -7.66 21.55
C MET A 329 -3.17 -6.65 20.50
N VAL A 330 -4.08 -5.78 20.10
CA VAL A 330 -3.79 -4.55 19.34
C VAL A 330 -3.42 -3.43 20.32
N ASN A 331 -4.14 -3.35 21.44
CA ASN A 331 -3.85 -2.44 22.54
C ASN A 331 -4.25 -3.10 23.88
N SER A 332 -3.27 -3.59 24.63
CA SER A 332 -3.50 -4.27 25.91
C SER A 332 -4.09 -3.34 26.98
N ASP A 333 -3.66 -2.08 27.03
CA ASP A 333 -4.10 -1.12 28.05
C ASP A 333 -5.59 -0.76 27.92
N LYS A 334 -6.12 -0.86 26.69
CA LYS A 334 -7.53 -0.63 26.37
C LYS A 334 -8.34 -1.91 26.20
N GLY A 335 -7.73 -3.08 26.39
CA GLY A 335 -8.38 -4.36 26.15
C GLY A 335 -8.70 -4.66 24.68
N ILE A 336 -8.12 -3.94 23.72
CA ILE A 336 -8.38 -4.13 22.29
C ILE A 336 -7.58 -5.34 21.79
N THR A 337 -8.29 -6.41 21.46
CA THR A 337 -7.77 -7.66 20.90
C THR A 337 -7.81 -7.65 19.36
N ASN A 338 -7.12 -8.61 18.75
CA ASN A 338 -7.12 -8.90 17.32
C ASN A 338 -8.54 -9.14 16.73
N LEU A 339 -9.52 -9.52 17.55
CA LEU A 339 -10.88 -9.83 17.09
C LEU A 339 -11.82 -8.61 17.11
N HIS A 340 -11.39 -7.46 17.65
CA HIS A 340 -12.25 -6.27 17.79
C HIS A 340 -12.64 -5.68 16.44
N VAL A 341 -11.65 -5.36 15.60
CA VAL A 341 -11.84 -4.68 14.32
C VAL A 341 -11.05 -5.42 13.23
N PRO A 342 -11.68 -5.78 12.09
CA PRO A 342 -11.05 -6.60 11.05
C PRO A 342 -9.84 -5.95 10.36
N SER A 343 -9.75 -4.62 10.41
CA SER A 343 -8.67 -3.84 9.78
C SER A 343 -7.49 -3.53 10.70
N ASP A 344 -7.54 -3.88 11.99
CA ASP A 344 -6.47 -3.52 12.93
C ASP A 344 -5.19 -4.34 12.72
N VAL A 345 -5.34 -5.61 12.34
CA VAL A 345 -4.22 -6.55 12.13
C VAL A 345 -4.17 -6.95 10.65
N ILE A 346 -3.33 -6.25 9.89
CA ILE A 346 -3.20 -6.41 8.45
C ILE A 346 -2.00 -7.32 8.15
N VAL A 347 -2.21 -8.42 7.42
CA VAL A 347 -1.25 -9.54 7.26
C VAL A 347 0.15 -9.12 6.80
N ASP A 348 0.26 -8.26 5.79
CA ASP A 348 1.53 -7.78 5.23
C ASP A 348 2.34 -6.95 6.21
N ALA A 349 1.71 -6.22 7.14
CA ALA A 349 2.43 -5.46 8.16
C ALA A 349 2.63 -6.26 9.47
N SER A 350 1.60 -7.00 9.87
CA SER A 350 1.57 -7.73 11.15
C SER A 350 2.48 -8.96 11.15
N MET A 351 2.57 -9.70 10.04
CA MET A 351 3.44 -10.87 9.97
C MET A 351 4.93 -10.50 10.05
N PRO A 352 5.45 -9.52 9.28
CA PRO A 352 6.84 -9.08 9.43
C PRO A 352 7.12 -8.47 10.81
N ALA A 353 6.18 -7.71 11.39
CA ALA A 353 6.34 -7.15 12.74
C ALA A 353 6.47 -8.25 13.80
N MET A 354 5.64 -9.29 13.72
CA MET A 354 5.72 -10.47 14.57
C MET A 354 7.04 -11.23 14.35
N ILE A 355 7.46 -11.45 13.09
CA ILE A 355 8.70 -12.13 12.78
C ILE A 355 9.92 -11.37 13.31
N ARG A 356 9.95 -10.05 13.13
CA ARG A 356 11.00 -9.17 13.66
C ARG A 356 11.06 -9.20 15.20
N THR A 357 9.92 -9.39 15.87
CA THR A 357 9.81 -9.36 17.33
C THR A 357 9.87 -10.78 17.90
N SER A 358 10.93 -11.54 17.56
CA SER A 358 11.15 -12.90 18.08
C SER A 358 10.07 -13.93 17.73
N GLY A 359 9.22 -13.65 16.74
CA GLY A 359 8.05 -14.48 16.45
C GLY A 359 6.89 -14.25 17.42
N GLN A 360 6.85 -13.13 18.15
CA GLN A 360 5.91 -12.89 19.23
C GLN A 360 4.91 -11.79 18.93
N MET A 361 3.74 -11.89 19.54
CA MET A 361 2.74 -10.83 19.64
C MET A 361 2.47 -10.48 21.09
N TRP A 362 1.70 -9.41 21.32
CA TRP A 362 1.42 -8.91 22.66
C TRP A 362 0.23 -9.65 23.28
N ASN A 363 0.41 -10.13 24.51
CA ASN A 363 -0.67 -10.70 25.31
C ASN A 363 -1.41 -9.60 26.12
N LYS A 364 -2.43 -10.00 26.89
CA LYS A 364 -3.24 -9.09 27.71
C LYS A 364 -2.44 -8.28 28.74
N ASP A 365 -1.27 -8.76 29.14
CA ASP A 365 -0.39 -8.09 30.11
C ASP A 365 0.64 -7.18 29.43
N GLY A 366 0.52 -6.95 28.11
CA GLY A 366 1.44 -6.13 27.33
C GLY A 366 2.82 -6.78 27.14
N LYS A 367 2.91 -8.11 27.21
CA LYS A 367 4.18 -8.87 27.06
C LYS A 367 4.20 -9.68 25.77
N GLY A 368 5.40 -9.85 25.20
CA GLY A 368 5.63 -10.73 24.06
C GLY A 368 5.36 -12.20 24.43
N GLN A 369 4.63 -12.90 23.56
CA GLN A 369 4.32 -14.33 23.69
C GLN A 369 4.24 -14.97 22.30
N ASP A 370 4.68 -16.23 22.21
CA ASP A 370 4.57 -17.04 21.00
C ASP A 370 3.11 -17.14 20.54
N THR A 371 2.91 -17.17 19.22
CA THR A 371 1.58 -17.07 18.61
C THR A 371 1.33 -18.12 17.53
N LYS A 372 0.08 -18.59 17.45
CA LYS A 372 -0.45 -19.26 16.26
C LYS A 372 -1.04 -18.18 15.35
N ALA A 373 -0.36 -17.92 14.22
CA ALA A 373 -0.78 -16.97 13.21
C ALA A 373 -1.74 -17.64 12.21
N ILE A 374 -3.03 -17.34 12.31
CA ILE A 374 -4.06 -17.88 11.42
C ILE A 374 -4.06 -17.09 10.12
N ILE A 375 -3.72 -17.78 9.03
CA ILE A 375 -3.85 -17.32 7.64
C ILE A 375 -4.63 -18.42 6.91
N PRO A 376 -5.96 -18.32 6.78
CA PRO A 376 -6.79 -19.46 6.37
C PRO A 376 -6.42 -20.05 5.00
N ASP A 377 -6.23 -19.20 3.99
CA ASP A 377 -5.93 -19.64 2.63
C ASP A 377 -4.44 -19.96 2.45
N ARG A 378 -4.14 -21.05 1.72
CA ARG A 378 -2.77 -21.54 1.53
C ARG A 378 -1.94 -20.77 0.51
N SER A 379 -2.55 -19.99 -0.39
CA SER A 379 -1.85 -19.42 -1.56
C SER A 379 -0.57 -18.66 -1.19
N TYR A 380 -0.55 -17.99 -0.04
CA TYR A 380 0.56 -17.12 0.38
C TYR A 380 1.11 -17.43 1.77
N ALA A 381 0.42 -18.28 2.55
CA ALA A 381 0.80 -18.59 3.92
C ALA A 381 2.18 -19.25 4.03
N GLY A 382 2.56 -20.06 3.03
CA GLY A 382 3.83 -20.79 2.98
C GLY A 382 5.08 -19.90 3.04
N VAL A 383 5.00 -18.66 2.53
CA VAL A 383 6.11 -17.69 2.60
C VAL A 383 6.46 -17.36 4.06
N TYR A 384 5.45 -17.13 4.89
CA TYR A 384 5.67 -16.84 6.30
C TYR A 384 6.07 -18.09 7.09
N VAL A 385 5.56 -19.26 6.74
CA VAL A 385 6.03 -20.55 7.30
C VAL A 385 7.53 -20.69 7.09
N ALA A 386 7.99 -20.59 5.84
CA ALA A 386 9.40 -20.71 5.48
C ALA A 386 10.27 -19.69 6.23
N THR A 387 9.80 -18.44 6.35
CA THR A 387 10.54 -17.39 7.07
C THR A 387 10.65 -17.65 8.57
N ILE A 388 9.55 -18.08 9.21
CA ILE A 388 9.54 -18.44 10.64
C ILE A 388 10.48 -19.62 10.90
N ASP A 389 10.36 -20.68 10.10
CA ASP A 389 11.20 -21.89 10.24
C ASP A 389 12.68 -21.58 10.02
N PHE A 390 12.99 -20.70 9.06
CA PHE A 390 14.34 -20.21 8.83
C PHE A 390 14.90 -19.48 10.06
N CYS A 391 14.12 -18.56 10.65
CA CYS A 391 14.53 -17.82 11.84
C CYS A 391 14.71 -18.72 13.08
N LYS A 392 13.84 -19.73 13.28
CA LYS A 392 14.02 -20.73 14.34
C LYS A 392 15.32 -21.50 14.18
N LYS A 393 15.69 -21.85 12.94
CA LYS A 393 16.90 -22.62 12.63
C LYS A 393 18.18 -21.78 12.68
N HIS A 394 18.12 -20.52 12.27
CA HIS A 394 19.31 -19.69 12.03
C HIS A 394 19.43 -18.48 12.95
N GLY A 395 18.46 -18.23 13.82
CA GLY A 395 18.36 -17.01 14.61
C GLY A 395 17.76 -15.84 13.80
N ALA A 396 17.75 -14.66 14.40
CA ALA A 396 17.30 -13.44 13.74
C ALA A 396 18.27 -13.02 12.63
N PHE A 397 17.76 -12.30 11.62
CA PHE A 397 18.60 -11.65 10.61
C PHE A 397 19.48 -10.56 11.24
N ASP A 398 20.65 -10.31 10.62
CA ASP A 398 21.56 -9.22 10.99
C ASP A 398 21.50 -8.10 9.94
N PRO A 399 20.85 -6.95 10.25
CA PRO A 399 20.77 -5.81 9.33
C PRO A 399 22.12 -5.25 8.88
N LYS A 400 23.21 -5.49 9.63
CA LYS A 400 24.56 -5.04 9.25
C LYS A 400 25.11 -5.75 8.03
N THR A 401 24.80 -7.03 7.90
CA THR A 401 25.46 -7.93 6.94
C THR A 401 24.51 -8.50 5.90
N MET A 402 23.21 -8.56 6.19
CA MET A 402 22.24 -9.17 5.28
C MET A 402 22.15 -8.43 3.93
N GLY A 403 21.90 -9.21 2.88
CA GLY A 403 21.60 -8.74 1.53
C GLY A 403 20.25 -8.05 1.45
N SER A 404 19.70 -7.95 0.25
CA SER A 404 18.41 -7.35 -0.03
C SER A 404 17.55 -8.20 -0.96
N VAL A 405 16.23 -8.14 -0.77
CA VAL A 405 15.28 -8.79 -1.69
C VAL A 405 14.35 -7.73 -2.31
N PRO A 406 14.75 -7.12 -3.44
CA PRO A 406 13.87 -6.32 -4.28
C PRO A 406 12.66 -7.11 -4.78
N ASN A 407 11.62 -6.40 -5.21
CA ASN A 407 10.44 -6.99 -5.83
C ASN A 407 10.10 -6.36 -7.19
N VAL A 408 9.84 -7.24 -8.16
CA VAL A 408 9.19 -6.92 -9.43
C VAL A 408 7.79 -7.53 -9.41
N GLY A 409 6.78 -6.68 -9.24
CA GLY A 409 5.41 -7.09 -8.96
C GLY A 409 4.45 -6.87 -10.12
N LEU A 410 3.73 -7.92 -10.52
CA LEU A 410 2.62 -7.82 -11.47
C LEU A 410 1.44 -7.10 -10.82
N MET A 411 1.07 -5.92 -11.32
CA MET A 411 -0.04 -5.15 -10.73
C MET A 411 -0.83 -4.32 -11.73
N ALA A 412 -0.31 -4.10 -12.94
CA ALA A 412 -0.93 -3.21 -13.91
C ALA A 412 -2.38 -3.62 -14.20
N GLN A 413 -3.26 -2.63 -14.32
CA GLN A 413 -4.68 -2.81 -14.66
C GLN A 413 -5.45 -3.71 -13.69
N ALA A 414 -5.14 -3.57 -12.39
CA ALA A 414 -5.72 -4.31 -11.27
C ALA A 414 -5.62 -5.83 -11.47
N ALA A 415 -4.41 -6.30 -11.73
CA ALA A 415 -4.13 -7.73 -11.91
C ALA A 415 -4.54 -8.56 -10.68
N GLU A 416 -5.04 -9.77 -10.94
CA GLU A 416 -5.31 -10.82 -9.96
C GLU A 416 -6.34 -10.42 -8.90
N GLU A 417 -6.12 -10.72 -7.61
CA GLU A 417 -7.08 -10.51 -6.54
C GLU A 417 -7.48 -9.04 -6.34
N TYR A 418 -6.60 -8.10 -6.68
CA TYR A 418 -6.86 -6.66 -6.47
C TYR A 418 -7.87 -6.12 -7.47
N GLY A 419 -8.13 -6.86 -8.55
CA GLY A 419 -9.23 -6.62 -9.47
C GLY A 419 -10.50 -7.41 -9.13
N SER A 420 -10.52 -8.26 -8.09
CA SER A 420 -11.57 -9.27 -7.91
C SER A 420 -12.84 -8.76 -7.21
N HIS A 421 -12.83 -7.58 -6.59
CA HIS A 421 -13.90 -7.17 -5.66
C HIS A 421 -15.30 -7.18 -6.26
N ASP A 422 -15.41 -6.80 -7.52
CA ASP A 422 -16.67 -6.77 -8.24
C ASP A 422 -17.06 -8.15 -8.84
N LYS A 423 -16.25 -9.17 -8.55
CA LYS A 423 -16.36 -10.58 -8.94
C LYS A 423 -16.21 -11.52 -7.72
N THR A 424 -16.48 -11.02 -6.52
CA THR A 424 -16.46 -11.80 -5.28
C THR A 424 -17.85 -11.78 -4.67
N PHE A 425 -18.41 -12.95 -4.36
CA PHE A 425 -19.78 -13.10 -3.91
C PHE A 425 -19.86 -14.08 -2.75
N GLN A 426 -20.64 -13.72 -1.73
CA GLN A 426 -21.12 -14.70 -0.74
C GLN A 426 -22.35 -15.40 -1.31
N ILE A 427 -22.33 -16.71 -1.35
CA ILE A 427 -23.35 -17.51 -2.02
C ILE A 427 -24.59 -17.68 -1.13
N GLU A 428 -25.78 -17.49 -1.69
CA GLU A 428 -27.04 -17.50 -0.93
C GLU A 428 -27.66 -18.90 -0.78
N ALA A 429 -27.32 -19.83 -1.68
CA ALA A 429 -27.86 -21.19 -1.72
C ALA A 429 -26.90 -22.16 -2.41
N ASP A 430 -27.09 -23.46 -2.19
CA ASP A 430 -26.33 -24.50 -2.86
C ASP A 430 -26.58 -24.48 -4.37
N GLY A 431 -25.53 -24.67 -5.16
CA GLY A 431 -25.63 -24.62 -6.61
C GLY A 431 -24.29 -24.60 -7.33
N THR A 432 -24.28 -23.96 -8.49
CA THR A 432 -23.11 -23.83 -9.35
C THR A 432 -22.96 -22.39 -9.80
N VAL A 433 -21.74 -21.84 -9.74
CA VAL A 433 -21.39 -20.55 -10.32
C VAL A 433 -20.60 -20.79 -11.59
N GLN A 434 -20.99 -20.12 -12.68
CA GLN A 434 -20.35 -20.23 -13.98
C GLN A 434 -19.93 -18.84 -14.49
N ALA A 435 -18.73 -18.75 -15.05
CA ALA A 435 -18.33 -17.65 -15.91
C ALA A 435 -18.63 -18.04 -17.36
N ILE A 436 -19.45 -17.25 -18.06
CA ILE A 436 -19.96 -17.60 -19.39
C ILE A 436 -19.55 -16.53 -20.39
N ASP A 437 -19.07 -16.94 -21.57
CA ASP A 437 -18.66 -16.01 -22.63
C ASP A 437 -19.83 -15.43 -23.43
N GLY A 438 -19.54 -14.46 -24.30
CA GLY A 438 -20.55 -13.82 -25.17
C GLY A 438 -21.27 -14.75 -26.16
N ASN A 439 -20.79 -15.99 -26.36
CA ASN A 439 -21.42 -17.01 -27.18
C ASN A 439 -22.19 -18.06 -26.35
N GLY A 440 -22.27 -17.88 -25.03
CA GLY A 440 -22.91 -18.83 -24.11
C GLY A 440 -22.02 -20.02 -23.70
N LYS A 441 -20.72 -20.00 -24.02
CA LYS A 441 -19.79 -21.06 -23.62
C LYS A 441 -19.36 -20.84 -22.17
N VAL A 442 -19.44 -21.89 -21.35
CA VAL A 442 -18.88 -21.88 -19.99
C VAL A 442 -17.36 -21.86 -20.06
N LEU A 443 -16.75 -20.82 -19.51
CA LEU A 443 -15.30 -20.65 -19.40
C LEU A 443 -14.75 -21.29 -18.12
N LEU A 444 -15.43 -21.07 -17.00
CA LEU A 444 -15.09 -21.57 -15.67
C LEU A 444 -16.36 -21.97 -14.93
N GLU A 445 -16.27 -22.98 -14.07
CA GLU A 445 -17.38 -23.50 -13.29
C GLU A 445 -16.90 -23.89 -11.89
N GLN A 446 -17.69 -23.54 -10.88
CA GLN A 446 -17.44 -23.90 -9.49
C GLN A 446 -18.72 -24.39 -8.81
N LYS A 447 -18.65 -25.53 -8.13
CA LYS A 447 -19.70 -25.96 -7.21
C LYS A 447 -19.61 -25.17 -5.93
N VAL A 448 -20.74 -24.68 -5.45
CA VAL A 448 -20.80 -23.82 -4.26
C VAL A 448 -21.90 -24.30 -3.32
N LYS A 449 -21.70 -24.08 -2.03
CA LYS A 449 -22.74 -24.21 -1.01
C LYS A 449 -23.15 -22.84 -0.51
N LYS A 450 -24.29 -22.79 0.16
CA LYS A 450 -24.70 -21.60 0.91
C LYS A 450 -23.58 -21.12 1.83
N ASP A 451 -23.42 -19.80 1.88
CA ASP A 451 -22.43 -19.02 2.62
C ASP A 451 -20.99 -19.10 2.10
N ASP A 452 -20.67 -20.01 1.17
CA ASP A 452 -19.34 -20.06 0.55
C ASP A 452 -18.98 -18.72 -0.12
N ILE A 453 -17.68 -18.46 -0.22
CA ILE A 453 -17.14 -17.26 -0.87
C ILE A 453 -16.61 -17.67 -2.24
N PHE A 454 -17.33 -17.30 -3.31
CA PHE A 454 -16.82 -17.42 -4.67
C PHE A 454 -15.99 -16.18 -5.04
N ARG A 455 -14.90 -16.37 -5.78
CA ARG A 455 -14.09 -15.30 -6.34
C ARG A 455 -13.64 -15.64 -7.75
N MET A 456 -13.63 -14.62 -8.63
CA MET A 456 -13.00 -14.69 -9.95
C MET A 456 -11.99 -13.56 -10.14
N CYS A 457 -10.79 -13.85 -10.63
CA CYS A 457 -9.74 -12.87 -10.91
C CYS A 457 -9.40 -12.79 -12.41
N GLN A 458 -8.67 -11.74 -12.79
CA GLN A 458 -8.33 -11.43 -14.18
C GLN A 458 -6.91 -10.86 -14.25
N THR A 459 -6.12 -11.36 -15.21
CA THR A 459 -4.77 -10.86 -15.46
C THR A 459 -4.50 -10.78 -16.96
N LYS A 460 -4.32 -9.57 -17.48
CA LYS A 460 -4.21 -9.31 -18.92
C LYS A 460 -2.81 -9.65 -19.45
N ASP A 461 -2.75 -10.00 -20.74
CA ASP A 461 -1.53 -10.44 -21.40
C ASP A 461 -0.43 -9.36 -21.43
N ALA A 462 -0.80 -8.13 -21.78
CA ALA A 462 0.14 -7.03 -21.90
C ALA A 462 0.83 -6.69 -20.55
N PRO A 463 0.11 -6.59 -19.42
CA PRO A 463 0.72 -6.56 -18.09
C PRO A 463 1.72 -7.68 -17.80
N ILE A 464 1.44 -8.93 -18.20
CA ILE A 464 2.34 -10.07 -17.97
C ILE A 464 3.62 -9.93 -18.78
N ARG A 465 3.52 -9.53 -20.06
CA ARG A 465 4.69 -9.27 -20.92
C ARG A 465 5.57 -8.16 -20.36
N ASP A 466 4.97 -7.06 -19.94
CA ASP A 466 5.69 -5.95 -19.33
C ASP A 466 6.37 -6.36 -18.01
N TRP A 467 5.70 -7.18 -17.20
CA TRP A 467 6.25 -7.72 -15.96
C TRP A 467 7.48 -8.61 -16.19
N VAL A 468 7.44 -9.50 -17.20
CA VAL A 468 8.60 -10.31 -17.60
C VAL A 468 9.75 -9.43 -18.11
N LYS A 469 9.44 -8.44 -18.96
CA LYS A 469 10.42 -7.47 -19.45
C LYS A 469 11.09 -6.72 -18.30
N LEU A 470 10.30 -6.25 -17.33
CA LEU A 470 10.80 -5.55 -16.15
C LEU A 470 11.72 -6.44 -15.30
N ALA A 471 11.36 -7.71 -15.12
CA ALA A 471 12.19 -8.68 -14.39
C ALA A 471 13.57 -8.87 -15.05
N VAL A 472 13.60 -9.07 -16.38
CA VAL A 472 14.85 -9.19 -17.15
C VAL A 472 15.68 -7.90 -17.05
N ASN A 473 15.04 -6.74 -17.21
CA ASN A 473 15.71 -5.45 -17.11
C ASN A 473 16.35 -5.25 -15.72
N ARG A 474 15.62 -5.57 -14.64
CA ARG A 474 16.14 -5.43 -13.27
C ARG A 474 17.30 -6.40 -13.02
N ALA A 475 17.16 -7.66 -13.40
CA ALA A 475 18.23 -8.66 -13.25
C ALA A 475 19.52 -8.23 -13.98
N ARG A 476 19.38 -7.67 -15.18
CA ARG A 476 20.49 -7.14 -15.98
C ARG A 476 21.14 -5.91 -15.34
N LEU A 477 20.34 -4.92 -14.93
CA LEU A 477 20.84 -3.65 -14.39
C LEU A 477 21.52 -3.81 -13.03
N SER A 478 21.07 -4.77 -12.21
CA SER A 478 21.63 -4.99 -10.87
C SER A 478 22.56 -6.19 -10.75
N ASP A 479 22.80 -6.94 -11.83
CA ASP A 479 23.58 -8.18 -11.83
C ASP A 479 23.16 -9.13 -10.68
N THR A 480 21.85 -9.34 -10.56
CA THR A 480 21.24 -10.06 -9.44
C THR A 480 20.33 -11.17 -9.96
N PRO A 481 20.37 -12.39 -9.39
CA PRO A 481 19.43 -13.45 -9.75
C PRO A 481 17.97 -13.02 -9.55
N ALA A 482 17.12 -13.35 -10.51
CA ALA A 482 15.68 -13.10 -10.45
C ALA A 482 14.89 -14.40 -10.40
N VAL A 483 14.03 -14.52 -9.39
CA VAL A 483 13.22 -15.71 -9.16
C VAL A 483 11.76 -15.34 -9.35
N PHE A 484 11.06 -16.02 -10.26
CA PHE A 484 9.61 -15.99 -10.38
C PHE A 484 8.98 -16.91 -9.33
N TRP A 485 8.10 -16.37 -8.49
CA TRP A 485 7.48 -17.11 -7.38
C TRP A 485 6.10 -17.58 -7.83
N LEU A 486 6.05 -18.77 -8.44
CA LEU A 486 4.86 -19.32 -9.09
C LEU A 486 4.70 -20.77 -8.68
N ASP A 487 3.55 -21.12 -8.11
CA ASP A 487 3.25 -22.47 -7.63
C ASP A 487 2.58 -23.31 -8.72
N GLU A 488 3.26 -24.36 -9.20
CA GLU A 488 2.70 -25.29 -10.19
C GLU A 488 1.41 -26.00 -9.74
N GLN A 489 1.11 -26.02 -8.44
CA GLN A 489 -0.15 -26.57 -7.93
C GLN A 489 -1.35 -25.64 -8.15
N ARG A 490 -1.12 -24.33 -8.31
CA ARG A 490 -2.17 -23.34 -8.62
C ARG A 490 -2.46 -23.28 -10.11
N ALA A 491 -3.75 -23.30 -10.48
CA ALA A 491 -4.14 -23.27 -11.87
C ALA A 491 -3.77 -21.95 -12.56
N HIS A 492 -3.91 -20.84 -11.82
CA HIS A 492 -3.50 -19.52 -12.28
C HIS A 492 -2.00 -19.44 -12.53
N ASP A 493 -1.19 -19.83 -11.54
CA ASP A 493 0.27 -19.76 -11.63
C ASP A 493 0.81 -20.67 -12.75
N ARG A 494 0.21 -21.84 -13.02
CA ARG A 494 0.56 -22.66 -14.20
C ARG A 494 0.41 -21.89 -15.51
N ASN A 495 -0.71 -21.18 -15.67
CA ASN A 495 -0.92 -20.33 -16.86
C ASN A 495 0.11 -19.18 -16.92
N LEU A 496 0.49 -18.59 -15.78
CA LEU A 496 1.56 -17.60 -15.73
C LEU A 496 2.93 -18.20 -16.06
N ILE A 497 3.25 -19.40 -15.59
CA ILE A 497 4.50 -20.11 -15.89
C ILE A 497 4.65 -20.31 -17.40
N GLU A 498 3.59 -20.75 -18.08
CA GLU A 498 3.60 -20.88 -19.55
C GLU A 498 3.87 -19.56 -20.27
N LYS A 499 3.25 -18.47 -19.80
CA LYS A 499 3.47 -17.13 -20.34
C LYS A 499 4.87 -16.62 -20.07
N VAL A 500 5.39 -16.77 -18.85
CA VAL A 500 6.76 -16.40 -18.48
C VAL A 500 7.77 -17.14 -19.36
N ASN A 501 7.65 -18.46 -19.48
CA ASN A 501 8.52 -19.26 -20.35
C ASN A 501 8.44 -18.87 -21.82
N THR A 502 7.29 -18.37 -22.28
CA THR A 502 7.12 -17.86 -23.63
C THR A 502 7.83 -16.52 -23.79
N TYR A 503 7.57 -15.55 -22.91
CA TYR A 503 8.05 -14.17 -23.07
C TYR A 503 9.51 -13.97 -22.68
N LEU A 504 10.08 -14.85 -21.85
CA LEU A 504 11.54 -14.85 -21.63
C LEU A 504 12.33 -15.07 -22.93
N LYS A 505 11.73 -15.70 -23.95
CA LYS A 505 12.35 -15.90 -25.27
C LYS A 505 12.39 -14.64 -26.12
N ASP A 506 11.59 -13.63 -25.77
CA ASP A 506 11.55 -12.32 -26.45
C ASP A 506 12.68 -11.39 -25.96
N HIS A 507 13.49 -11.85 -25.00
CA HIS A 507 14.55 -11.06 -24.36
C HIS A 507 15.91 -11.77 -24.39
N ASP A 508 16.98 -10.99 -24.44
CA ASP A 508 18.31 -11.53 -24.20
C ASP A 508 18.47 -11.84 -22.70
N THR A 509 18.52 -13.12 -22.37
CA THR A 509 18.74 -13.65 -21.02
C THR A 509 20.14 -14.22 -20.82
N SER A 510 21.03 -14.07 -21.81
CA SER A 510 22.40 -14.56 -21.71
C SER A 510 23.12 -13.95 -20.50
N GLY A 511 23.77 -14.78 -19.68
CA GLY A 511 24.46 -14.34 -18.47
C GLY A 511 23.57 -13.97 -17.28
N LEU A 512 22.24 -14.10 -17.37
CA LEU A 512 21.33 -13.89 -16.25
C LEU A 512 20.99 -15.21 -15.54
N ASP A 513 20.87 -15.18 -14.21
CA ASP A 513 20.31 -16.28 -13.42
C ASP A 513 18.82 -16.00 -13.18
N ILE A 514 17.96 -16.54 -14.05
CA ILE A 514 16.51 -16.42 -13.96
C ILE A 514 15.91 -17.80 -13.69
N ARG A 515 15.07 -17.90 -12.65
CA ARG A 515 14.45 -19.17 -12.21
C ARG A 515 12.96 -19.00 -12.00
N ILE A 516 12.25 -20.11 -12.03
CA ILE A 516 10.86 -20.22 -11.57
C ILE A 516 10.88 -21.22 -10.41
N LEU A 517 10.37 -20.82 -9.24
CA LEU A 517 10.28 -21.65 -8.04
C LEU A 517 8.91 -21.42 -7.39
N ASP A 518 8.38 -22.44 -6.70
CA ASP A 518 7.19 -22.23 -5.87
C ASP A 518 7.49 -21.23 -4.73
N PRO A 519 6.48 -20.54 -4.16
CA PRO A 519 6.71 -19.51 -3.17
C PRO A 519 7.51 -19.96 -1.93
N ILE A 520 7.41 -21.22 -1.50
CA ILE A 520 8.15 -21.74 -0.34
C ILE A 520 9.62 -21.93 -0.73
N ALA A 521 9.89 -22.60 -1.85
CA ALA A 521 11.26 -22.80 -2.34
C ALA A 521 11.95 -21.46 -2.68
N ALA A 522 11.22 -20.54 -3.30
CA ALA A 522 11.71 -19.20 -3.63
C ALA A 522 12.04 -18.39 -2.38
N THR A 523 11.21 -18.50 -1.32
CA THR A 523 11.49 -17.90 -0.02
C THR A 523 12.78 -18.47 0.56
N ASN A 524 12.90 -19.80 0.69
CA ASN A 524 14.09 -20.42 1.27
C ASN A 524 15.38 -20.05 0.52
N PHE A 525 15.36 -20.10 -0.83
CA PHE A 525 16.49 -19.68 -1.65
C PHE A 525 16.90 -18.22 -1.39
N SER A 526 15.90 -17.33 -1.28
CA SER A 526 16.14 -15.92 -1.01
C SER A 526 16.68 -15.69 0.40
N LEU A 527 16.18 -16.42 1.41
CA LEU A 527 16.63 -16.31 2.81
C LEU A 527 18.03 -16.87 3.03
N GLU A 528 18.39 -17.96 2.35
CA GLU A 528 19.76 -18.47 2.38
C GLU A 528 20.74 -17.43 1.83
N ARG A 529 20.41 -16.82 0.69
CA ARG A 529 21.22 -15.76 0.07
C ARG A 529 21.29 -14.49 0.90
N ILE A 530 20.15 -14.02 1.43
CA ILE A 530 20.09 -12.76 2.18
C ILE A 530 20.93 -12.85 3.45
N LYS A 531 20.94 -14.00 4.13
CA LYS A 531 21.79 -14.24 5.30
C LYS A 531 23.28 -14.16 4.97
N ASP A 532 23.66 -14.62 3.78
CA ASP A 532 25.04 -14.57 3.27
C ASP A 532 25.42 -13.21 2.65
N GLY A 533 24.61 -12.17 2.83
CA GLY A 533 24.88 -10.83 2.31
C GLY A 533 24.62 -10.67 0.81
N LYS A 534 23.93 -11.64 0.17
CA LYS A 534 23.65 -11.65 -1.27
C LYS A 534 22.21 -11.23 -1.56
N ASP A 535 22.03 -10.56 -2.69
CA ASP A 535 20.72 -10.06 -3.11
C ASP A 535 19.97 -11.07 -3.99
N THR A 536 18.64 -11.02 -3.98
CA THR A 536 17.79 -11.84 -4.86
C THR A 536 16.56 -11.03 -5.26
N ILE A 537 16.28 -10.90 -6.56
CA ILE A 537 15.05 -10.24 -7.01
C ILE A 537 13.90 -11.24 -6.92
N SER A 538 12.86 -10.89 -6.16
CA SER A 538 11.58 -11.59 -6.17
C SER A 538 10.72 -11.07 -7.31
N VAL A 539 10.23 -11.95 -8.18
CA VAL A 539 9.37 -11.60 -9.31
C VAL A 539 8.03 -12.28 -9.07
N THR A 540 7.00 -11.51 -8.73
CA THR A 540 5.78 -12.07 -8.11
C THR A 540 4.49 -11.50 -8.68
N GLY A 541 3.38 -12.21 -8.44
CA GLY A 541 2.02 -11.66 -8.52
C GLY A 541 1.78 -10.50 -7.55
N ASN A 542 0.59 -9.92 -7.60
CA ASN A 542 0.18 -8.68 -6.93
C ASN A 542 0.10 -8.82 -5.40
N VAL A 543 -0.44 -9.93 -4.90
CA VAL A 543 -0.54 -10.16 -3.45
C VAL A 543 0.85 -10.36 -2.85
N LEU A 544 1.68 -11.22 -3.46
CA LEU A 544 3.06 -11.43 -3.02
C LEU A 544 3.92 -10.17 -3.18
N ARG A 545 3.69 -9.34 -4.21
CA ARG A 545 4.33 -8.02 -4.29
C ARG A 545 4.08 -7.25 -3.01
N ASP A 546 2.82 -7.18 -2.57
CA ASP A 546 2.48 -6.47 -1.35
C ASP A 546 3.19 -7.08 -0.13
N TYR A 547 3.08 -8.39 0.06
CA TYR A 547 3.60 -9.07 1.24
C TYR A 547 5.13 -8.97 1.33
N LEU A 548 5.83 -9.18 0.22
CA LEU A 548 7.29 -9.18 0.19
C LEU A 548 7.88 -7.76 0.29
N THR A 549 7.16 -6.75 -0.23
CA THR A 549 7.59 -5.34 -0.10
C THR A 549 7.36 -4.75 1.29
N ASP A 550 6.70 -5.48 2.19
CA ASP A 550 6.72 -5.20 3.62
C ASP A 550 7.66 -6.14 4.38
N LEU A 551 7.64 -7.45 4.08
CA LEU A 551 8.44 -8.45 4.78
C LEU A 551 9.93 -8.13 4.77
N PHE A 552 10.53 -8.03 3.58
CA PHE A 552 11.97 -7.84 3.48
C PHE A 552 12.41 -6.46 3.97
N PRO A 553 11.76 -5.35 3.60
CA PRO A 553 12.12 -4.04 4.12
C PRO A 553 12.00 -3.90 5.64
N ILE A 554 11.00 -4.52 6.27
CA ILE A 554 10.88 -4.51 7.74
C ILE A 554 12.04 -5.27 8.39
N LEU A 555 12.49 -6.39 7.81
CA LEU A 555 13.64 -7.14 8.32
C LEU A 555 14.98 -6.45 8.00
N GLU A 556 15.09 -5.77 6.86
CA GLU A 556 16.32 -5.14 6.40
C GLU A 556 16.55 -3.74 6.99
N LEU A 557 15.49 -2.97 7.11
CA LEU A 557 15.52 -1.53 7.42
C LEU A 557 14.75 -1.18 8.69
N GLY A 558 14.01 -2.13 9.26
CA GLY A 558 13.14 -1.91 10.42
C GLY A 558 11.81 -1.25 10.05
N THR A 559 11.59 -0.94 8.77
CA THR A 559 10.39 -0.28 8.24
C THR A 559 10.31 -0.46 6.72
N SER A 560 9.10 -0.56 6.19
CA SER A 560 8.80 -0.51 4.74
C SER A 560 8.55 0.90 4.22
N ALA A 561 8.53 1.92 5.08
CA ALA A 561 8.23 3.30 4.70
C ALA A 561 9.35 3.99 3.90
N LYS A 562 10.59 3.46 3.94
CA LYS A 562 11.78 4.07 3.34
C LYS A 562 12.22 3.34 2.07
N MET A 563 11.27 3.07 1.19
CA MET A 563 11.44 2.26 -0.02
C MET A 563 11.28 3.09 -1.29
N LEU A 564 11.98 2.72 -2.37
CA LEU A 564 11.62 3.16 -3.71
C LEU A 564 10.38 2.40 -4.15
N SER A 565 9.38 3.11 -4.67
CA SER A 565 8.19 2.54 -5.30
C SER A 565 8.03 3.12 -6.70
N ILE A 566 8.64 2.44 -7.66
CA ILE A 566 8.68 2.85 -9.06
C ILE A 566 7.64 2.05 -9.82
N VAL A 567 6.93 2.71 -10.71
CA VAL A 567 5.98 2.12 -11.63
C VAL A 567 6.42 2.51 -13.04
N PRO A 568 7.25 1.68 -13.70
CA PRO A 568 7.53 1.84 -15.11
C PRO A 568 6.21 1.69 -15.87
N LEU A 569 5.74 2.79 -16.46
CA LEU A 569 4.48 2.79 -17.19
C LEU A 569 4.66 2.00 -18.48
N MET A 570 3.66 1.20 -18.85
CA MET A 570 3.78 0.23 -19.95
C MET A 570 4.18 0.88 -21.28
N ASN A 571 3.82 2.16 -21.47
CA ASN A 571 4.10 2.93 -22.69
C ASN A 571 5.40 3.75 -22.61
N GLY A 572 6.26 3.52 -21.62
CA GLY A 572 7.63 4.06 -21.55
C GLY A 572 7.84 5.21 -20.56
N GLY A 573 6.76 5.81 -20.04
CA GLY A 573 6.84 6.81 -18.97
C GLY A 573 7.18 6.21 -17.60
N GLY A 574 7.26 7.07 -16.59
CA GLY A 574 7.51 6.69 -15.19
C GLY A 574 6.53 7.33 -14.21
N LEU A 575 6.03 6.52 -13.28
CA LEU A 575 5.34 6.97 -12.07
C LEU A 575 6.19 6.61 -10.85
N PHE A 576 6.43 7.59 -9.98
CA PHE A 576 7.31 7.47 -8.82
C PHE A 576 6.51 7.77 -7.55
N GLU A 577 6.11 6.72 -6.83
CA GLU A 577 5.36 6.85 -5.59
C GLU A 577 6.31 7.17 -4.43
N THR A 578 6.05 8.24 -3.69
CA THR A 578 6.92 8.69 -2.59
C THR A 578 6.70 7.91 -1.30
N GLY A 579 5.66 7.09 -1.22
CA GLY A 579 5.38 6.25 -0.06
C GLY A 579 4.14 5.39 -0.26
N ALA A 580 4.06 4.29 0.50
CA ALA A 580 2.95 3.33 0.45
C ALA A 580 1.86 3.58 1.52
N GLY A 581 2.09 4.50 2.46
CA GLY A 581 1.18 4.82 3.56
C GLY A 581 0.07 5.82 3.21
N GLY A 582 -0.73 6.18 4.21
CA GLY A 582 -1.72 7.28 4.11
C GLY A 582 -1.09 8.67 4.28
N SER A 583 -1.94 9.70 4.33
CA SER A 583 -1.54 11.12 4.36
C SER A 583 -1.38 11.73 5.78
N ALA A 584 -1.49 10.90 6.82
CA ALA A 584 -1.14 11.17 8.22
C ALA A 584 -1.88 12.36 8.88
N PRO A 585 -3.20 12.23 9.18
CA PRO A 585 -4.01 13.32 9.78
C PRO A 585 -3.44 13.85 11.10
N LYS A 586 -2.89 12.98 11.96
CA LYS A 586 -2.28 13.36 13.25
C LYS A 586 -1.05 14.27 13.13
N HIS A 587 -0.42 14.32 11.94
CA HIS A 587 0.70 15.24 11.70
C HIS A 587 0.17 16.64 11.43
N VAL A 588 -0.99 16.75 10.76
CA VAL A 588 -1.68 18.02 10.52
C VAL A 588 -2.21 18.60 11.83
N GLU A 589 -2.80 17.78 12.70
CA GLU A 589 -3.25 18.20 14.03
C GLU A 589 -2.11 18.86 14.81
N GLN A 590 -0.95 18.18 14.92
CA GLN A 590 0.22 18.76 15.58
C GLN A 590 0.70 20.05 14.91
N PHE A 591 0.68 20.11 13.58
CA PHE A 591 1.08 21.32 12.88
C PHE A 591 0.14 22.49 13.17
N ILE A 592 -1.17 22.27 13.20
CA ILE A 592 -2.17 23.29 13.52
C ILE A 592 -2.04 23.73 14.99
N GLU A 593 -1.79 22.81 15.91
CA GLU A 593 -1.72 23.09 17.35
C GLU A 593 -0.40 23.72 17.78
N GLU A 594 0.72 23.20 17.27
CA GLU A 594 2.06 23.47 17.76
C GLU A 594 2.99 24.05 16.68
N GLY A 595 2.54 24.17 15.43
CA GLY A 595 3.39 24.62 14.33
C GLY A 595 4.56 23.69 14.05
N TYR A 596 4.41 22.39 14.33
CA TYR A 596 5.44 21.37 14.13
C TYR A 596 4.97 20.26 13.20
N LEU A 597 5.63 20.10 12.05
CA LEU A 597 5.30 19.05 11.10
C LEU A 597 6.32 17.91 11.17
N ARG A 598 5.90 16.76 11.71
CA ARG A 598 6.74 15.55 11.84
C ARG A 598 6.69 14.59 10.65
N TRP A 599 6.20 15.05 9.50
CA TRP A 599 6.19 14.28 8.25
C TRP A 599 7.61 14.09 7.70
N ASP A 600 7.99 12.84 7.40
CA ASP A 600 9.29 12.51 6.83
C ASP A 600 9.21 12.45 5.29
N SER A 601 9.78 13.47 4.63
CA SER A 601 9.80 13.58 3.17
C SER A 601 10.91 12.75 2.50
N LEU A 602 11.62 11.88 3.22
CA LEU A 602 12.67 11.05 2.63
C LEU A 602 12.21 10.30 1.37
N GLY A 603 11.00 9.77 1.38
CA GLY A 603 10.43 9.10 0.21
C GLY A 603 10.21 10.03 -1.00
N GLU A 604 9.93 11.31 -0.77
CA GLU A 604 9.84 12.33 -1.84
C GLU A 604 11.22 12.61 -2.44
N PHE A 605 12.26 12.66 -1.62
CA PHE A 605 13.63 12.90 -2.07
C PHE A 605 14.12 11.74 -2.94
N LEU A 606 13.82 10.52 -2.52
CA LEU A 606 14.18 9.29 -3.22
C LEU A 606 13.42 9.16 -4.55
N ALA A 607 12.11 9.44 -4.54
CA ALA A 607 11.30 9.44 -5.77
C ALA A 607 11.74 10.51 -6.77
N LEU A 608 12.14 11.70 -6.30
CA LEU A 608 12.69 12.75 -7.14
C LEU A 608 14.01 12.33 -7.78
N GLY A 609 14.91 11.68 -7.03
CA GLY A 609 16.15 11.12 -7.57
C GLY A 609 15.89 10.20 -8.75
N VAL A 610 15.01 9.20 -8.57
CA VAL A 610 14.67 8.26 -9.65
C VAL A 610 13.92 8.94 -10.80
N SER A 611 13.06 9.93 -10.52
CA SER A 611 12.40 10.72 -11.56
C SER A 611 13.42 11.46 -12.45
N LEU A 612 14.47 12.02 -11.86
CA LEU A 612 15.57 12.69 -12.57
C LEU A 612 16.46 11.70 -13.33
N GLU A 613 16.76 10.54 -12.72
CA GLU A 613 17.45 9.42 -13.39
C GLU A 613 16.69 8.99 -14.64
N HIS A 614 15.37 8.81 -14.52
CA HIS A 614 14.49 8.44 -15.63
C HIS A 614 14.58 9.46 -16.77
N LEU A 615 14.50 10.77 -16.50
CA LEU A 615 14.68 11.80 -17.54
C LEU A 615 16.08 11.75 -18.17
N GLY A 616 17.11 11.49 -17.36
CA GLY A 616 18.47 11.30 -17.84
C GLY A 616 18.57 10.14 -18.84
N GLN A 617 17.93 9.02 -18.55
CA GLN A 617 17.96 7.80 -19.35
C GLN A 617 17.04 7.84 -20.57
N THR A 618 15.78 8.28 -20.42
CA THR A 618 14.77 8.19 -21.47
C THR A 618 14.78 9.39 -22.42
N GLN A 619 15.28 10.54 -21.96
CA GLN A 619 15.33 11.78 -22.75
C GLN A 619 16.76 12.26 -23.03
N ASN A 620 17.78 11.49 -22.64
CA ASN A 620 19.20 11.85 -22.76
C ASN A 620 19.54 13.20 -22.10
N ASN A 621 18.90 13.53 -20.96
CA ASN A 621 19.18 14.75 -20.23
C ASN A 621 20.37 14.57 -19.26
N ALA A 622 21.59 14.86 -19.74
CA ALA A 622 22.81 14.72 -18.94
C ALA A 622 22.78 15.54 -17.64
N LYS A 623 22.16 16.72 -17.63
CA LYS A 623 22.01 17.54 -16.41
C LYS A 623 21.05 16.90 -15.40
N ALA A 624 19.97 16.25 -15.87
CA ALA A 624 19.09 15.48 -15.00
C ALA A 624 19.82 14.32 -14.33
N ALA A 625 20.72 13.64 -15.05
CA ALA A 625 21.57 12.58 -14.48
C ALA A 625 22.49 13.12 -13.38
N VAL A 626 23.14 14.28 -13.58
CA VAL A 626 23.96 14.93 -12.54
C VAL A 626 23.11 15.35 -11.33
N LEU A 627 21.91 15.91 -11.55
CA LEU A 627 20.98 16.25 -10.47
C LEU A 627 20.58 15.00 -9.66
N SER A 628 20.31 13.88 -10.32
CA SER A 628 20.00 12.60 -9.67
C SER A 628 21.16 12.10 -8.82
N GLU A 629 22.37 12.02 -9.38
CA GLU A 629 23.56 11.50 -8.69
C GLU A 629 23.91 12.35 -7.45
N THR A 630 23.83 13.67 -7.59
CA THR A 630 24.10 14.61 -6.49
C THR A 630 22.99 14.59 -5.42
N LEU A 631 21.75 14.29 -5.80
CA LEU A 631 20.65 14.10 -4.85
C LEU A 631 20.83 12.80 -4.05
N ASP A 632 21.33 11.73 -4.67
CA ASP A 632 21.69 10.50 -3.97
C ASP A 632 22.79 10.72 -2.92
N GLN A 633 23.83 11.49 -3.27
CA GLN A 633 24.88 11.89 -2.32
C GLN A 633 24.31 12.73 -1.17
N ALA A 634 23.38 13.65 -1.48
CA ALA A 634 22.70 14.46 -0.48
C ALA A 634 21.85 13.60 0.47
N ASN A 635 21.14 12.59 -0.04
CA ASN A 635 20.35 11.65 0.74
C ASN A 635 21.23 10.80 1.68
N GLU A 636 22.40 10.34 1.23
CA GLU A 636 23.34 9.62 2.09
C GLU A 636 23.82 10.51 3.24
N LYS A 637 24.28 11.73 2.93
CA LYS A 637 24.71 12.71 3.94
C LYS A 637 23.57 13.12 4.88
N PHE A 638 22.35 13.24 4.37
CA PHE A 638 21.14 13.55 5.14
C PHE A 638 20.85 12.48 6.20
N LEU A 639 20.93 11.21 5.81
CA LEU A 639 20.74 10.08 6.72
C LEU A 639 21.90 9.96 7.73
N GLU A 640 23.15 10.11 7.28
CA GLU A 640 24.32 10.04 8.16
C GLU A 640 24.32 11.11 9.26
N ASN A 641 23.81 12.30 8.97
CA ASN A 641 23.73 13.40 9.93
C ASN A 641 22.40 13.48 10.68
N ASP A 642 21.55 12.45 10.58
CA ASP A 642 20.25 12.32 11.23
C ASP A 642 19.36 13.57 11.06
N LYS A 643 19.24 14.06 9.82
CA LYS A 643 18.47 15.28 9.49
C LYS A 643 17.02 15.01 9.12
N SER A 644 16.50 13.83 9.44
CA SER A 644 15.06 13.55 9.39
C SER A 644 14.31 14.43 10.40
N PRO A 645 13.00 14.71 10.19
CA PRO A 645 12.21 15.38 11.21
C PRO A 645 12.32 14.64 12.53
N ALA A 646 12.60 15.39 13.59
CA ALA A 646 12.48 14.84 14.92
C ALA A 646 10.98 14.66 15.27
N ARG A 647 10.69 14.37 16.54
CA ARG A 647 9.31 14.15 17.00
C ARG A 647 8.88 15.11 18.10
N LYS A 648 9.59 16.24 18.25
CA LYS A 648 9.38 17.17 19.37
C LYS A 648 9.61 18.62 18.95
N VAL A 649 8.68 19.48 19.37
CA VAL A 649 8.78 20.94 19.26
C VAL A 649 10.12 21.44 19.83
N GLY A 650 10.70 22.42 19.14
CA GLY A 650 12.02 22.98 19.45
C GLY A 650 13.17 22.24 18.78
N GLN A 651 12.90 21.14 18.07
CA GLN A 651 13.88 20.39 17.28
C GLN A 651 13.59 20.56 15.77
N ILE A 652 14.45 19.98 14.93
CA ILE A 652 14.22 19.93 13.48
C ILE A 652 12.86 19.29 13.16
N ASP A 653 12.10 19.90 12.26
CA ASP A 653 10.85 19.36 11.73
C ASP A 653 10.98 19.17 10.19
N ASN A 654 9.88 18.88 9.50
CA ASN A 654 9.85 18.71 8.05
C ASN A 654 10.48 19.88 7.25
N ARG A 655 10.27 21.13 7.67
CA ARG A 655 10.82 22.28 6.95
C ARG A 655 12.33 22.35 7.12
N GLY A 656 12.81 22.02 8.32
CA GLY A 656 14.24 21.89 8.60
C GLY A 656 14.88 20.77 7.80
N SER A 657 14.23 19.61 7.67
CA SER A 657 14.76 18.51 6.88
C SER A 657 14.89 18.88 5.39
N HIS A 658 13.92 19.61 4.82
CA HIS A 658 14.00 20.14 3.46
C HIS A 658 15.19 21.10 3.29
N PHE A 659 15.45 21.97 4.25
CA PHE A 659 16.62 22.86 4.23
C PHE A 659 17.93 22.05 4.19
N TYR A 660 18.10 21.06 5.06
CA TYR A 660 19.33 20.26 5.08
C TYR A 660 19.53 19.46 3.79
N LEU A 661 18.45 18.92 3.21
CA LEU A 661 18.56 18.29 1.89
C LEU A 661 19.02 19.30 0.84
N ALA A 662 18.41 20.49 0.78
CA ALA A 662 18.81 21.54 -0.17
C ALA A 662 20.28 21.96 0.01
N LEU A 663 20.73 22.10 1.27
CA LEU A 663 22.12 22.38 1.61
C LEU A 663 23.06 21.30 1.08
N TYR A 664 22.79 20.02 1.40
CA TYR A 664 23.65 18.92 0.98
C TYR A 664 23.63 18.71 -0.54
N TRP A 665 22.48 18.92 -1.19
CA TRP A 665 22.35 18.81 -2.64
C TRP A 665 23.10 19.93 -3.36
N ALA A 666 22.99 21.18 -2.88
CA ALA A 666 23.77 22.29 -3.41
C ALA A 666 25.28 22.06 -3.23
N GLN A 667 25.71 21.55 -2.07
CA GLN A 667 27.11 21.19 -1.83
C GLN A 667 27.62 20.10 -2.79
N ALA A 668 26.82 19.06 -3.05
CA ALA A 668 27.16 18.01 -4.02
C ALA A 668 27.23 18.56 -5.46
N LEU A 669 26.28 19.42 -5.85
CA LEU A 669 26.28 20.09 -7.16
C LEU A 669 27.45 21.06 -7.35
N ALA A 670 27.91 21.70 -6.27
CA ALA A 670 29.08 22.58 -6.28
C ALA A 670 30.41 21.81 -6.28
N SER A 671 30.43 20.53 -5.88
CA SER A 671 31.66 19.74 -5.78
C SER A 671 31.89 18.80 -6.96
N GLN A 672 30.82 18.37 -7.66
CA GLN A 672 30.92 17.50 -8.83
C GLN A 672 31.74 18.12 -9.98
N ASN A 673 32.23 17.27 -10.89
CA ASN A 673 33.08 17.66 -12.04
C ASN A 673 32.52 17.19 -13.40
N THR A 674 31.28 16.73 -13.44
CA THR A 674 30.62 16.19 -14.64
C THR A 674 29.98 17.32 -15.47
N ASP A 675 29.39 18.34 -14.85
CA ASP A 675 28.79 19.50 -15.52
C ASP A 675 29.28 20.82 -14.91
N ALA A 676 30.11 21.56 -15.65
CA ALA A 676 30.68 22.82 -15.20
C ALA A 676 29.63 23.94 -15.04
N GLY A 677 28.55 23.92 -15.82
CA GLY A 677 27.49 24.92 -15.76
C GLY A 677 26.66 24.80 -14.48
N LEU A 678 26.24 23.57 -14.13
CA LEU A 678 25.60 23.29 -12.85
C LEU A 678 26.54 23.64 -11.69
N LYS A 679 27.82 23.27 -11.77
CA LYS A 679 28.82 23.64 -10.74
C LYS A 679 28.88 25.15 -10.51
N GLN A 680 28.98 25.92 -11.58
CA GLN A 680 29.04 27.39 -11.52
C GLN A 680 27.78 28.00 -10.89
N VAL A 681 26.60 27.49 -11.24
CA VAL A 681 25.31 27.94 -10.69
C VAL A 681 25.19 27.62 -9.20
N PHE A 682 25.54 26.40 -8.79
CA PHE A 682 25.32 25.93 -7.42
C PHE A 682 26.44 26.29 -6.44
N THR A 683 27.64 26.69 -6.90
CA THR A 683 28.73 27.15 -6.03
C THR A 683 28.31 28.32 -5.11
N PRO A 684 27.76 29.45 -5.61
CA PRO A 684 27.32 30.54 -4.74
C PRO A 684 26.10 30.16 -3.88
N ILE A 685 25.24 29.26 -4.35
CA ILE A 685 24.08 28.76 -3.58
C ILE A 685 24.54 27.90 -2.40
N ALA A 686 25.47 26.98 -2.63
CA ALA A 686 26.05 26.14 -1.58
C ALA A 686 26.75 26.98 -0.51
N ALA A 687 27.51 28.00 -0.93
CA ALA A 687 28.14 28.95 -0.01
C ALA A 687 27.09 29.70 0.83
N ALA A 688 26.08 30.29 0.19
CA ALA A 688 25.03 31.04 0.88
C ALA A 688 24.23 30.17 1.87
N LEU A 689 23.85 28.95 1.49
CA LEU A 689 23.15 28.03 2.40
C LEU A 689 24.03 27.59 3.58
N THR A 690 25.34 27.37 3.34
CA THR A 690 26.29 26.98 4.38
C THR A 690 26.55 28.12 5.36
N GLU A 691 26.80 29.34 4.86
CA GLU A 691 27.04 30.53 5.69
C GLU A 691 25.83 30.92 6.55
N ASN A 692 24.61 30.68 6.04
CA ASN A 692 23.37 31.02 6.72
C ASN A 692 22.72 29.84 7.47
N GLU A 693 23.41 28.71 7.62
CA GLU A 693 22.84 27.49 8.23
C GLU A 693 22.25 27.76 9.62
N ALA A 694 22.99 28.46 10.49
CA ALA A 694 22.53 28.77 11.85
C ALA A 694 21.31 29.70 11.86
N GLN A 695 21.30 30.71 10.97
CA GLN A 695 20.18 31.66 10.86
C GLN A 695 18.91 30.99 10.34
N ILE A 696 19.02 30.18 9.28
CA ILE A 696 17.89 29.44 8.71
C ILE A 696 17.31 28.48 9.75
N ASN A 697 18.15 27.74 10.48
CA ASN A 697 17.67 26.87 11.56
C ASN A 697 16.94 27.68 12.65
N ALA A 698 17.46 28.83 13.06
CA ALA A 698 16.80 29.68 14.05
C ALA A 698 15.44 30.20 13.57
N GLU A 699 15.32 30.61 12.31
CA GLU A 699 14.06 31.05 11.69
C GLU A 699 13.03 29.90 11.62
N LEU A 700 13.46 28.70 11.22
CA LEU A 700 12.59 27.53 11.10
C LEU A 700 12.13 26.98 12.46
N ILE A 701 13.04 26.88 13.43
CA ILE A 701 12.71 26.44 14.80
C ILE A 701 11.85 27.49 15.51
N GLY A 702 12.15 28.78 15.31
CA GLY A 702 11.40 29.89 15.90
C GLY A 702 9.95 30.00 15.41
N ALA A 703 9.60 29.37 14.28
CA ALA A 703 8.23 29.29 13.77
C ALA A 703 7.38 28.18 14.44
N GLN A 704 7.97 27.39 15.34
CA GLN A 704 7.29 26.31 16.07
C GLN A 704 6.71 26.81 17.41
N GLY A 705 6.02 25.94 18.14
CA GLY A 705 5.50 26.20 19.49
C GLY A 705 4.26 27.08 19.54
N SER A 706 3.64 27.37 18.39
CA SER A 706 2.45 28.21 18.29
C SER A 706 1.48 27.68 17.25
N LYS A 707 0.19 27.93 17.50
CA LYS A 707 -0.89 27.50 16.60
C LYS A 707 -0.71 28.09 15.20
N GLN A 708 -0.96 27.27 14.18
CA GLN A 708 -0.92 27.67 12.77
C GLN A 708 -2.34 27.69 12.20
N ASP A 709 -2.70 28.79 11.55
CA ASP A 709 -3.95 28.88 10.79
C ASP A 709 -3.64 28.75 9.29
N ILE A 710 -4.01 27.60 8.73
CA ILE A 710 -3.89 27.31 7.29
C ILE A 710 -5.21 27.55 6.52
N GLY A 711 -6.27 28.01 7.19
CA GLY A 711 -7.53 28.41 6.56
C GLY A 711 -8.38 27.27 5.98
N GLY A 712 -8.30 26.06 6.52
CA GLY A 712 -9.06 24.88 6.10
C GLY A 712 -8.32 23.58 6.44
N TYR A 713 -8.92 22.43 6.17
CA TYR A 713 -8.28 21.13 6.36
C TYR A 713 -8.14 20.38 5.03
N TYR A 714 -9.26 20.07 4.36
CA TYR A 714 -9.29 19.42 3.05
C TYR A 714 -9.07 20.41 1.91
N LYS A 715 -9.40 21.70 2.10
CA LYS A 715 -9.16 22.77 1.12
C LYS A 715 -8.53 23.99 1.81
N PRO A 716 -7.30 23.90 2.34
CA PRO A 716 -6.65 25.02 3.01
C PRO A 716 -6.43 26.21 2.06
N ALA A 717 -6.21 27.39 2.65
CA ALA A 717 -5.90 28.60 1.91
C ALA A 717 -4.43 28.57 1.49
N THR A 718 -4.17 28.63 0.17
CA THR A 718 -2.82 28.53 -0.42
C THR A 718 -1.84 29.52 0.19
N ASP A 719 -2.22 30.79 0.33
CA ASP A 719 -1.32 31.84 0.83
C ASP A 719 -0.96 31.64 2.31
N LYS A 720 -1.95 31.29 3.14
CA LYS A 720 -1.72 30.97 4.57
C LYS A 720 -0.82 29.75 4.74
N THR A 721 -1.07 28.71 3.93
CA THR A 721 -0.27 27.48 3.95
C THR A 721 1.16 27.73 3.51
N ASN A 722 1.36 28.51 2.43
CA ASN A 722 2.68 28.94 1.98
C ASN A 722 3.44 29.71 3.08
N GLN A 723 2.77 30.65 3.75
CA GLN A 723 3.38 31.42 4.84
C GLN A 723 3.81 30.52 6.01
N ALA A 724 2.96 29.58 6.42
CA ALA A 724 3.25 28.66 7.51
C ALA A 724 4.36 27.64 7.14
N MET A 725 4.41 27.21 5.89
CA MET A 725 5.37 26.20 5.42
C MET A 725 6.71 26.77 4.95
N ARG A 726 6.82 28.08 4.74
CA ARG A 726 8.05 28.76 4.28
C ARG A 726 8.41 29.98 5.16
N PRO A 727 8.55 29.81 6.49
CA PRO A 727 8.73 30.94 7.40
C PRO A 727 10.14 31.56 7.35
N SER A 728 11.15 30.85 6.83
CA SER A 728 12.52 31.38 6.71
C SER A 728 12.66 32.32 5.51
N ALA A 729 12.67 33.62 5.78
CA ALA A 729 12.93 34.65 4.77
C ALA A 729 14.33 34.47 4.15
N THR A 730 15.31 34.03 4.94
CA THR A 730 16.68 33.81 4.48
C THR A 730 16.76 32.68 3.47
N LEU A 731 16.17 31.53 3.77
CA LEU A 731 16.10 30.40 2.83
C LEU A 731 15.37 30.78 1.54
N ASN A 732 14.20 31.42 1.65
CA ASN A 732 13.43 31.86 0.49
C ASN A 732 14.23 32.81 -0.42
N LYS A 733 15.00 33.73 0.16
CA LYS A 733 15.85 34.66 -0.60
C LYS A 733 16.99 33.94 -1.34
N VAL A 734 17.62 32.95 -0.72
CA VAL A 734 18.69 32.15 -1.37
C VAL A 734 18.12 31.35 -2.53
N LEU A 735 16.97 30.70 -2.36
CA LEU A 735 16.32 29.92 -3.42
C LEU A 735 15.84 30.80 -4.59
N ALA A 736 15.41 32.03 -4.33
CA ALA A 736 15.01 32.98 -5.37
C ALA A 736 16.15 33.37 -6.32
N ALA A 737 17.42 33.15 -5.96
CA ALA A 737 18.55 33.40 -6.85
C ALA A 737 18.70 32.34 -7.97
N LEU A 738 17.99 31.22 -7.87
CA LEU A 738 17.93 30.16 -8.89
C LEU A 738 16.72 30.28 -9.84
N ALA A 739 15.75 31.14 -9.49
CA ALA A 739 14.45 31.25 -10.15
C ALA A 739 14.45 32.15 -11.39
#